data_AF-A0A811ZBB1-F1
#
_entry.id   AF-A0A811ZBB1-F1
#
_cell.length_a   1.000
_cell.length_b   1.000
_cell.length_c   1.000
_cell.angle_alpha   90.00
_cell.angle_beta   90.00
_cell.angle_gamma   90.00
#
_symmetry.space_group_name_H-M   'P 1'
#
loop_
_entity.id
_entity.type
_entity.pdbx_description
1 polymer ?
#
loop_
_entity_poly.entity_id
_entity_poly.type
_entity_poly.pdbx_seq_one_letter_code
_entity_poly.pdbx_strand_id
1 'polypeptide(L)'
;MLRVIPFLYWVIEKHVDPEKMPLPQLRKTYILFYALIQLTGTKYGCGVGGCGACTVMISSYNPVIKRIRHYAANACLIPICSLYRVAVTTIEGIGSTKARIHPVEERIARCHGTQCGFCTPGMVMFIYNFFLLSGNLCCCTGYRSIIDACKTFCKIKNGICHLDQEINELPEFEEVNKTSPKLFSEEEFLPLDPTQESVFPPELMIMAEKQPQRTKIFSGDRMTWISPVTLKELLEAKFNYPQAPVVMGNTSVGPEVKFKGIFHPVIISPDRIKELNFVNCSHNGLALGAGLSLTQVKDILGETIQNSPEEKTQMYQALLKHLGTLGGSQIRNMASLGGHIVSRHLDSDLNPLLAMGNCTLNLLSKIKGKQQVPLNGEFLRRCPNTDLKPEEILISVNIPYSRKPSFRQAQQQQNALAIVNSGMRVFFGEGDVGPTTVCAKNSCQKLIRRYVTLPGLALGGKVEFKRTLIISFLFKFYLEVSQMLKRMDPVHYPSLTDKYESALEDLHSRHHCSILKYQSADSKQLPQDTIGHAIMHLSGIKHATGEAIYCDDMPTVDRELFLTFVTSSGAHAKIVSIDLSEALSLPGVVDVVTEEHLHGVNSLCQKEKLLVTEEVFCAGQLFCAVIADSEVQTKQAVKQMKIIYQDLKPLILTIEEAIQHNSFKPEKKLEYGNVDEAFKMVDQILEGEIHMGGQEHFYMKTQSMLVLPKGEDQEIDVYVSTQFPKYIQDIVASTLKLPVNKVMCHVKRIGGAFGAEGHQNQHHGSHHCICCQQVIEMGLLKMENAYKFPNLRCRAWACRTNLPSNTVRMINMYKEIGQTPYKQEINTKNLTQCWKERMAMSSYSLRKVAVEKFNSENYWKKKGLAVVPLKFPIVLGSVAAGQVSCCLGSHLLGGSVLVTHGGIEMGQGVHTKMIQVVSRELRMPMSNIHLRGTSTETVPNTNISGGSVVVDLNGLAVKDVCQTLLKCLEPIISKNPQGTWKDWAQAAFDENISLSATGYFRGYESNMNGMTGEGHPFKYFVFGAACSEVETDYLTGAPKNTRTDIVMDDDCSINPALDIGQIEGVFIRGMGLYTIEELNYSPQGVLYTCGPNQYKIPAICDIPTELHISLLPLSQSSNTLYSSKSLGYSWDVQCFFAIHDAVKVAQQERGLSGPLKLNSPLTPKKIRMACEDKFTKMIPKDKPGSYVLWNIPI
;
A
#
# COMPACT_ATOMS: atom_id res chain seq x y z
N MET A 1 -8.23 32.88 34.00
CA MET A 1 -9.32 32.34 33.15
C MET A 1 -8.73 31.30 32.21
N LEU A 2 -9.36 30.12 32.10
CA LEU A 2 -8.85 29.00 31.32
C LEU A 2 -9.08 29.19 29.81
N ARG A 3 -8.08 28.87 28.99
CA ARG A 3 -8.22 28.45 27.58
C ARG A 3 -6.91 27.80 27.10
N VAL A 4 -6.64 26.59 27.58
CA VAL A 4 -5.77 25.66 26.86
C VAL A 4 -6.56 25.19 25.64
N ILE A 5 -6.06 25.44 24.42
CA ILE A 5 -6.63 24.85 23.19
C ILE A 5 -6.05 23.43 23.13
N PRO A 6 -6.79 22.35 23.45
CA PRO A 6 -6.18 21.09 23.90
C PRO A 6 -5.49 20.24 22.82
N PHE A 7 -5.39 20.74 21.58
CA PHE A 7 -5.27 19.90 20.39
C PHE A 7 -4.27 20.40 19.33
N LEU A 8 -3.54 21.48 19.62
CA LEU A 8 -2.60 22.06 18.69
C LEU A 8 -1.23 22.18 19.34
N TYR A 9 -0.23 21.47 18.79
CA TYR A 9 1.12 21.45 19.35
C TYR A 9 2.02 22.46 18.63
N TRP A 10 2.78 23.24 19.39
CA TRP A 10 3.87 24.08 18.87
C TRP A 10 5.08 24.07 19.81
N VAL A 11 6.28 24.00 19.24
CA VAL A 11 7.53 23.88 20.01
C VAL A 11 7.99 25.26 20.49
N ILE A 12 7.92 25.50 21.80
CA ILE A 12 8.55 26.65 22.48
C ILE A 12 9.82 26.23 23.25
N GLU A 13 10.03 24.92 23.47
CA GLU A 13 11.12 24.40 24.31
C GLU A 13 12.51 24.86 23.82
N LYS A 14 13.33 25.30 24.77
CA LYS A 14 14.71 25.76 24.52
C LYS A 14 15.72 24.60 24.44
N HIS A 15 15.34 23.39 24.88
CA HIS A 15 16.20 22.23 25.02
C HIS A 15 15.57 21.00 24.36
N VAL A 16 15.50 21.02 23.04
CA VAL A 16 15.04 19.89 22.22
C VAL A 16 16.26 19.15 21.67
N ASP A 17 16.26 17.83 21.80
CA ASP A 17 17.28 16.95 21.21
C ASP A 17 17.07 16.86 19.67
N PRO A 18 18.08 17.21 18.86
CA PRO A 18 18.01 17.16 17.39
C PRO A 18 17.68 15.81 16.76
N GLU A 19 17.96 14.69 17.44
CA GLU A 19 17.66 13.36 16.89
C GLU A 19 16.17 12.99 17.03
N LYS A 20 15.39 13.73 17.84
CA LYS A 20 13.96 13.45 18.06
C LYS A 20 13.08 13.85 16.87
N MET A 21 12.17 12.94 16.53
CA MET A 21 11.15 13.09 15.50
C MET A 21 9.75 13.19 16.14
N PRO A 22 8.77 13.90 15.53
CA PRO A 22 7.44 14.09 16.08
C PRO A 22 6.71 12.78 16.40
N LEU A 23 6.81 11.73 15.58
CA LEU A 23 6.10 10.47 15.81
C LEU A 23 6.46 9.81 17.17
N PRO A 24 7.74 9.52 17.49
CA PRO A 24 8.13 9.10 18.84
C PRO A 24 7.74 10.09 19.95
N GLN A 25 7.75 11.40 19.68
CA GLN A 25 7.46 12.42 20.68
C GLN A 25 5.97 12.51 21.02
N LEU A 26 5.08 12.42 20.03
CA LEU A 26 3.62 12.43 20.18
C LEU A 26 3.09 11.23 20.98
N ARG A 27 3.84 10.12 20.96
CA ARG A 27 3.53 8.89 21.71
C ARG A 27 4.08 8.89 23.13
N LYS A 28 5.12 9.68 23.42
CA LYS A 28 5.71 9.78 24.76
C LYS A 28 4.90 10.71 25.65
N THR A 29 4.72 10.29 26.89
CA THR A 29 4.07 11.07 27.94
C THR A 29 4.92 12.29 28.32
N TYR A 30 4.58 13.48 27.79
CA TYR A 30 5.22 14.74 28.17
C TYR A 30 4.28 15.64 28.96
N ILE A 31 4.85 16.32 29.96
CA ILE A 31 4.21 17.43 30.67
C ILE A 31 4.49 18.72 29.88
N LEU A 32 3.71 18.96 28.82
CA LEU A 32 3.55 20.33 28.32
C LEU A 32 2.35 20.97 29.03
N PHE A 33 2.65 21.88 29.97
CA PHE A 33 1.67 22.76 30.61
C PHE A 33 0.41 22.07 31.17
N TYR A 34 0.61 21.15 32.11
CA TYR A 34 -0.45 20.53 32.95
C TYR A 34 -1.47 19.60 32.26
N ALA A 35 -1.18 19.10 31.05
CA ALA A 35 -1.97 18.01 30.44
C ALA A 35 -1.06 16.86 29.94
N LEU A 36 -1.42 15.63 30.31
CA LEU A 36 -0.87 14.39 29.76
C LEU A 36 -1.54 14.13 28.41
N ILE A 37 -0.85 14.36 27.28
CA ILE A 37 -1.43 14.15 25.94
C ILE A 37 -0.59 13.13 25.16
N GLN A 38 -1.10 11.90 25.06
CA GLN A 38 -0.60 10.86 24.14
C GLN A 38 -1.42 10.93 22.84
N LEU A 39 -0.83 11.41 21.75
CA LEU A 39 -1.47 11.58 20.44
C LEU A 39 -1.08 10.42 19.51
N THR A 40 -1.74 9.27 19.71
CA THR A 40 -1.42 8.03 19.00
C THR A 40 -2.10 7.89 17.64
N GLY A 41 -3.00 8.80 17.27
CA GLY A 41 -3.76 8.74 16.02
C GLY A 41 -2.89 8.87 14.76
N THR A 42 -1.76 9.56 14.82
CA THR A 42 -0.81 9.66 13.69
C THR A 42 0.07 8.40 13.62
N LYS A 43 -0.07 7.59 12.55
CA LYS A 43 0.48 6.22 12.51
C LYS A 43 1.83 6.09 11.81
N TYR A 44 2.67 5.15 12.26
CA TYR A 44 3.88 4.73 11.54
C TYR A 44 3.58 3.58 10.58
N GLY A 45 3.86 3.76 9.28
CA GLY A 45 3.74 2.68 8.28
C GLY A 45 5.05 2.29 7.56
N CYS A 46 5.97 3.24 7.30
CA CYS A 46 7.18 2.95 6.52
C CYS A 46 8.45 3.76 6.82
N GLY A 47 8.36 4.85 7.59
CA GLY A 47 9.52 5.69 7.92
C GLY A 47 10.19 6.50 6.79
N VAL A 48 9.87 6.22 5.51
CA VAL A 48 10.43 6.87 4.30
C VAL A 48 9.52 7.91 3.64
N GLY A 49 8.32 8.16 4.18
CA GLY A 49 7.36 9.13 3.64
C GLY A 49 6.58 8.69 2.39
N GLY A 50 6.70 7.42 1.96
CA GLY A 50 6.04 6.90 0.77
C GLY A 50 4.58 6.45 0.96
N CYS A 51 4.12 6.20 2.19
CA CYS A 51 2.82 5.60 2.49
C CYS A 51 1.73 6.57 2.98
N GLY A 52 2.10 7.78 3.42
CA GLY A 52 1.17 8.82 3.89
C GLY A 52 0.43 8.57 5.22
N ALA A 53 0.54 7.39 5.84
CA ALA A 53 -0.09 7.07 7.14
C ALA A 53 0.27 8.03 8.30
N CYS A 54 1.41 8.72 8.20
CA CYS A 54 1.87 9.74 9.15
C CYS A 54 1.60 11.19 8.68
N THR A 55 0.58 11.42 7.86
CA THR A 55 0.26 12.77 7.36
C THR A 55 -0.30 13.64 8.49
N VAL A 56 0.25 14.84 8.63
CA VAL A 56 -0.20 15.90 9.54
C VAL A 56 -0.33 17.22 8.79
N MET A 57 -1.13 18.16 9.31
CA MET A 57 -1.11 19.54 8.81
C MET A 57 -0.03 20.35 9.51
N ILE A 58 0.73 21.10 8.71
CA ILE A 58 1.70 22.07 9.17
C ILE A 58 1.19 23.47 8.84
N SER A 59 1.02 24.31 9.87
CA SER A 59 0.47 25.66 9.78
C SER A 59 1.50 26.69 10.22
N SER A 60 1.63 27.77 9.46
CA SER A 60 2.71 28.75 9.69
C SER A 60 2.36 30.15 9.20
N TYR A 61 2.70 31.17 9.97
CA TYR A 61 2.46 32.57 9.61
C TYR A 61 3.64 33.19 8.87
N ASN A 62 3.37 34.06 7.91
CA ASN A 62 4.36 34.92 7.27
C ASN A 62 4.08 36.39 7.62
N PRO A 63 4.92 37.04 8.46
CA PRO A 63 4.66 38.39 8.95
C PRO A 63 4.82 39.48 7.87
N VAL A 64 5.43 39.17 6.72
CA VAL A 64 5.61 40.14 5.61
C VAL A 64 4.32 40.31 4.81
N ILE A 65 3.69 39.20 4.43
CA ILE A 65 2.44 39.20 3.63
C ILE A 65 1.18 39.02 4.50
N LYS A 66 1.34 38.90 5.82
CA LYS A 66 0.27 38.66 6.81
C LYS A 66 -0.69 37.53 6.46
N ARG A 67 -0.15 36.44 5.90
CA ARG A 67 -0.92 35.22 5.56
C ARG A 67 -0.43 34.02 6.36
N ILE A 68 -1.37 33.15 6.72
CA ILE A 68 -1.10 31.81 7.23
C ILE A 68 -1.01 30.86 6.04
N ARG A 69 -0.04 29.96 6.05
CA ARG A 69 0.10 28.87 5.08
C ARG A 69 -0.08 27.54 5.80
N HIS A 70 -1.04 26.76 5.33
CA HIS A 70 -1.30 25.38 5.72
C HIS A 70 -0.74 24.44 4.63
N TYR A 71 -0.21 23.29 5.02
CA TYR A 71 0.19 22.22 4.08
C TYR A 71 0.30 20.86 4.77
N ALA A 72 -0.05 19.80 4.04
CA ALA A 72 0.15 18.42 4.48
C ALA A 72 1.64 18.05 4.44
N ALA A 73 2.14 17.33 5.46
CA ALA A 73 3.52 16.86 5.53
C ALA A 73 3.62 15.50 6.23
N ASN A 74 4.71 14.76 5.96
CA ASN A 74 4.95 13.43 6.53
C ASN A 74 5.71 13.53 7.87
N ALA A 75 5.02 13.34 9.00
CA ALA A 75 5.61 13.47 10.34
C ALA A 75 6.82 12.56 10.60
N CYS A 76 6.96 11.43 9.87
CA CYS A 76 8.12 10.55 9.99
C CYS A 76 9.43 11.13 9.42
N LEU A 77 9.40 12.22 8.67
CA LEU A 77 10.58 12.85 8.05
C LEU A 77 10.89 14.26 8.58
N ILE A 78 10.03 14.85 9.41
CA ILE A 78 10.19 16.21 9.94
C ILE A 78 10.99 16.13 11.25
N PRO A 79 12.18 16.74 11.39
CA PRO A 79 12.86 16.86 12.69
C PRO A 79 12.12 17.86 13.58
N ILE A 80 12.02 17.63 14.90
CA ILE A 80 11.26 18.55 15.78
C ILE A 80 11.87 19.96 15.78
N CYS A 81 13.20 20.08 15.64
CA CYS A 81 13.90 21.36 15.57
C CYS A 81 13.48 22.27 14.39
N SER A 82 12.85 21.73 13.32
CA SER A 82 12.31 22.54 12.22
C SER A 82 10.88 23.06 12.45
N LEU A 83 10.24 22.67 13.56
CA LEU A 83 8.88 23.08 13.94
C LEU A 83 8.84 24.30 14.88
N TYR A 84 9.96 25.01 15.05
CA TYR A 84 10.00 26.24 15.84
C TYR A 84 9.08 27.32 15.23
N ARG A 85 8.17 27.88 16.04
CA ARG A 85 7.10 28.83 15.63
C ARG A 85 6.12 28.29 14.57
N VAL A 86 5.97 26.97 14.50
CA VAL A 86 5.05 26.28 13.60
C VAL A 86 3.99 25.56 14.42
N ALA A 87 2.73 25.59 13.97
CA ALA A 87 1.65 24.83 14.57
C ALA A 87 1.43 23.52 13.80
N VAL A 88 1.33 22.42 14.54
CA VAL A 88 1.00 21.09 14.01
C VAL A 88 -0.43 20.73 14.41
N THR A 89 -1.21 20.26 13.44
CA THR A 89 -2.54 19.65 13.68
C THR A 89 -2.46 18.17 13.30
N THR A 90 -2.84 17.30 14.22
CA THR A 90 -3.00 15.86 14.03
C THR A 90 -4.48 15.51 13.88
N ILE A 91 -4.77 14.22 13.69
CA ILE A 91 -6.14 13.71 13.50
C ILE A 91 -7.07 14.08 14.67
N GLU A 92 -6.58 13.94 15.89
CA GLU A 92 -7.32 14.23 17.13
C GLU A 92 -7.62 15.73 17.30
N GLY A 93 -6.99 16.59 16.49
CA GLY A 93 -7.13 18.05 16.58
C GLY A 93 -8.05 18.69 15.55
N ILE A 94 -8.67 17.90 14.67
CA ILE A 94 -9.81 18.36 13.87
C ILE A 94 -11.15 17.90 14.46
N GLY A 95 -11.19 16.78 15.18
CA GLY A 95 -12.39 16.26 15.82
C GLY A 95 -12.13 15.06 16.74
N SER A 96 -13.16 14.66 17.48
CA SER A 96 -13.17 13.39 18.24
C SER A 96 -14.60 13.02 18.68
N THR A 97 -14.81 11.76 19.06
CA THR A 97 -16.10 11.28 19.61
C THR A 97 -16.45 11.85 20.99
N LYS A 98 -15.47 12.41 21.72
CA LYS A 98 -15.66 13.10 23.00
C LYS A 98 -16.01 14.58 22.84
N ALA A 99 -15.73 15.14 21.66
CA ALA A 99 -16.04 16.51 21.29
C ALA A 99 -17.02 16.48 20.11
N ARG A 100 -16.75 17.25 19.06
CA ARG A 100 -17.44 17.17 17.78
C ARG A 100 -16.59 16.38 16.79
N ILE A 101 -17.23 15.54 15.99
CA ILE A 101 -16.63 14.85 14.84
C ILE A 101 -16.60 15.83 13.66
N HIS A 102 -15.47 15.94 12.97
CA HIS A 102 -15.32 16.78 11.79
C HIS A 102 -16.04 16.16 10.57
N PRO A 103 -16.65 16.93 9.66
CA PRO A 103 -17.30 16.38 8.47
C PRO A 103 -16.42 15.45 7.62
N VAL A 104 -15.10 15.65 7.57
CA VAL A 104 -14.18 14.71 6.87
C VAL A 104 -14.10 13.37 7.58
N GLU A 105 -14.06 13.36 8.91
CA GLU A 105 -14.05 12.14 9.73
C GLU A 105 -15.38 11.39 9.65
N GLU A 106 -16.49 12.13 9.69
CA GLU A 106 -17.83 11.57 9.53
C GLU A 106 -17.97 10.87 8.18
N ARG A 107 -17.70 11.59 7.08
CA ARG A 107 -17.99 11.10 5.73
C ARG A 107 -17.08 9.96 5.32
N ILE A 108 -15.79 9.98 5.64
CA ILE A 108 -14.91 8.83 5.33
C ILE A 108 -15.31 7.56 6.08
N ALA A 109 -15.86 7.68 7.30
CA ALA A 109 -16.37 6.53 8.04
C ALA A 109 -17.70 6.05 7.46
N ARG A 110 -18.68 6.94 7.28
CA ARG A 110 -20.04 6.61 6.84
C ARG A 110 -20.14 6.19 5.37
N CYS A 111 -19.24 6.66 4.51
CA CYS A 111 -19.11 6.17 3.13
C CYS A 111 -18.36 4.82 3.03
N HIS A 112 -18.02 4.19 4.16
CA HIS A 112 -17.26 2.93 4.24
C HIS A 112 -15.83 3.03 3.69
N GLY A 113 -15.22 4.22 3.82
CA GLY A 113 -13.82 4.53 3.49
C GLY A 113 -12.79 3.97 4.48
N THR A 114 -13.21 3.13 5.42
CA THR A 114 -12.32 2.51 6.43
C THR A 114 -12.63 1.02 6.57
N GLN A 115 -11.59 0.20 6.54
CA GLN A 115 -11.64 -1.23 6.91
C GLN A 115 -10.77 -1.46 8.14
N CYS A 116 -9.48 -1.80 7.97
CA CYS A 116 -8.57 -2.00 9.11
C CYS A 116 -8.29 -0.70 9.88
N GLY A 117 -8.57 0.46 9.30
CA GLY A 117 -8.48 1.80 9.90
C GLY A 117 -7.08 2.43 9.96
N PHE A 118 -6.01 1.67 9.80
CA PHE A 118 -4.66 2.16 10.13
C PHE A 118 -4.14 3.26 9.17
N CYS A 119 -4.60 3.29 7.92
CA CYS A 119 -4.30 4.38 6.98
C CYS A 119 -5.26 5.58 7.10
N THR A 120 -6.39 5.43 7.79
CA THR A 120 -7.48 6.42 7.81
C THR A 120 -7.06 7.78 8.37
N PRO A 121 -6.29 7.88 9.48
CA PRO A 121 -5.79 9.18 9.96
C PRO A 121 -4.99 9.96 8.91
N GLY A 122 -4.14 9.26 8.15
CA GLY A 122 -3.39 9.85 7.04
C GLY A 122 -4.26 10.30 5.87
N MET A 123 -5.35 9.56 5.58
CA MET A 123 -6.36 9.93 4.57
C MET A 123 -7.17 11.15 5.01
N VAL A 124 -7.63 11.20 6.25
CA VAL A 124 -8.41 12.33 6.79
C VAL A 124 -7.57 13.60 6.85
N MET A 125 -6.37 13.56 7.44
CA MET A 125 -5.49 14.74 7.49
C MET A 125 -5.08 15.20 6.11
N PHE A 126 -5.09 14.32 5.11
CA PHE A 126 -4.91 14.70 3.73
C PHE A 126 -6.11 15.47 3.18
N ILE A 127 -7.32 14.89 3.24
CA ILE A 127 -8.56 15.49 2.73
C ILE A 127 -8.84 16.84 3.40
N TYR A 128 -8.56 16.94 4.70
CA TYR A 128 -8.65 18.18 5.48
C TYR A 128 -7.72 19.29 4.96
N ASN A 129 -6.55 18.95 4.40
CA ASN A 129 -5.66 19.92 3.76
C ASN A 129 -6.09 20.25 2.32
N PHE A 130 -6.42 19.23 1.51
CA PHE A 130 -6.80 19.39 0.10
C PHE A 130 -7.40 18.11 -0.51
N PHE A 131 -8.24 18.23 -1.54
CA PHE A 131 -8.97 17.09 -2.15
C PHE A 131 -8.18 16.19 -3.13
N LEU A 132 -6.89 16.41 -3.36
CA LEU A 132 -6.08 15.70 -4.39
C LEU A 132 -5.29 14.50 -3.85
N LEU A 133 -5.93 13.35 -3.62
CA LEU A 133 -5.46 12.14 -2.88
C LEU A 133 -4.07 11.49 -3.21
N SER A 134 -3.20 12.12 -4.00
CA SER A 134 -1.85 11.63 -4.33
C SER A 134 -0.88 11.63 -3.11
N GLY A 135 -0.48 10.43 -2.65
CA GLY A 135 0.56 10.25 -1.64
C GLY A 135 0.20 9.35 -0.45
N ASN A 136 -1.05 8.91 -0.34
CA ASN A 136 -1.50 7.96 0.68
C ASN A 136 -1.72 6.57 0.08
N LEU A 137 -1.39 5.51 0.83
CA LEU A 137 -1.61 4.12 0.45
C LEU A 137 -2.67 3.44 1.33
N CYS A 138 -3.45 2.53 0.74
CA CYS A 138 -4.42 1.68 1.42
C CYS A 138 -4.45 0.28 0.80
N CYS A 139 -4.32 -0.75 1.63
CA CYS A 139 -4.31 -2.16 1.20
C CYS A 139 -5.68 -2.86 1.34
N CYS A 140 -6.71 -2.14 1.78
CA CYS A 140 -7.98 -2.74 2.19
C CYS A 140 -9.18 -2.26 1.37
N THR A 141 -9.34 -0.95 1.15
CA THR A 141 -10.62 -0.40 0.63
C THR A 141 -10.73 -0.36 -0.90
N GLY A 142 -9.66 -0.69 -1.63
CA GLY A 142 -9.58 -0.44 -3.07
C GLY A 142 -9.73 1.04 -3.48
N TYR A 143 -9.61 1.97 -2.52
CA TYR A 143 -9.76 3.43 -2.64
C TYR A 143 -11.13 3.98 -3.07
N ARG A 144 -11.99 3.21 -3.74
CA ARG A 144 -13.29 3.68 -4.28
C ARG A 144 -14.14 4.39 -3.23
N SER A 145 -14.36 3.79 -2.05
CA SER A 145 -15.16 4.41 -0.97
C SER A 145 -14.54 5.68 -0.37
N ILE A 146 -13.22 5.84 -0.44
CA ILE A 146 -12.51 7.07 -0.03
C ILE A 146 -12.73 8.18 -1.06
N ILE A 147 -12.72 7.84 -2.35
CA ILE A 147 -13.01 8.76 -3.44
C ILE A 147 -14.47 9.21 -3.38
N ASP A 148 -15.42 8.30 -3.07
CA ASP A 148 -16.82 8.66 -2.87
C ASP A 148 -17.00 9.65 -1.72
N ALA A 149 -16.32 9.44 -0.57
CA ALA A 149 -16.31 10.41 0.52
C ALA A 149 -15.79 11.79 0.06
N CYS A 150 -14.76 11.85 -0.78
CA CYS A 150 -14.24 13.10 -1.34
C CYS A 150 -15.23 13.79 -2.29
N LYS A 151 -15.96 13.04 -3.13
CA LYS A 151 -16.96 13.59 -4.06
C LYS A 151 -18.06 14.39 -3.36
N THR A 152 -18.46 14.00 -2.14
CA THR A 152 -19.47 14.71 -1.34
C THR A 152 -19.11 16.17 -0.99
N PHE A 153 -17.84 16.56 -1.12
CA PHE A 153 -17.38 17.93 -0.90
C PHE A 153 -17.31 18.74 -2.22
N CYS A 154 -17.43 18.11 -3.38
CA CYS A 154 -17.52 18.77 -4.68
C CYS A 154 -18.90 19.40 -4.88
N LYS A 155 -18.97 20.66 -5.33
CA LYS A 155 -20.17 21.16 -6.01
C LYS A 155 -20.20 20.62 -7.43
N ILE A 156 -20.94 19.54 -7.66
CA ILE A 156 -21.13 18.97 -8.99
C ILE A 156 -22.05 19.90 -9.80
N LYS A 157 -21.54 20.47 -10.89
CA LYS A 157 -22.35 20.99 -12.00
C LYS A 157 -22.08 20.11 -13.22
N ASN A 158 -23.13 19.74 -13.94
CA ASN A 158 -23.07 18.98 -15.21
C ASN A 158 -22.26 17.66 -15.10
N GLY A 159 -22.39 16.93 -13.98
CA GLY A 159 -21.70 15.65 -13.75
C GLY A 159 -20.17 15.73 -13.54
N ILE A 160 -19.57 16.91 -13.65
CA ILE A 160 -18.13 17.15 -13.51
C ILE A 160 -17.86 17.72 -12.11
N CYS A 161 -16.97 17.09 -11.35
CA CYS A 161 -16.35 17.81 -10.23
C CYS A 161 -15.24 18.71 -10.78
N HIS A 162 -15.38 20.03 -10.58
CA HIS A 162 -14.33 21.01 -10.83
C HIS A 162 -13.18 20.87 -9.80
N LEU A 163 -12.43 19.78 -9.90
CA LEU A 163 -11.25 19.48 -9.09
C LEU A 163 -9.97 20.14 -9.61
N ASP A 164 -9.97 20.54 -10.89
CA ASP A 164 -8.93 21.31 -11.54
C ASP A 164 -9.53 22.56 -12.20
N GLN A 165 -8.92 23.72 -11.98
CA GLN A 165 -9.11 24.88 -12.87
C GLN A 165 -8.25 24.68 -14.11
N GLU A 166 -8.82 24.13 -15.20
CA GLU A 166 -8.52 24.52 -16.59
C GLU A 166 -9.33 23.75 -17.66
N ILE A 167 -10.08 24.52 -18.47
CA ILE A 167 -10.40 24.33 -19.91
C ILE A 167 -11.40 23.22 -20.35
N ASN A 168 -12.55 23.73 -20.81
CA ASN A 168 -13.49 23.33 -21.88
C ASN A 168 -14.15 21.94 -21.96
N GLU A 169 -15.46 21.98 -21.73
CA GLU A 169 -16.60 21.33 -22.44
C GLU A 169 -16.34 20.11 -23.35
N LEU A 170 -16.86 18.96 -22.90
CA LEU A 170 -17.18 17.76 -23.70
C LEU A 170 -18.53 17.19 -23.19
N PRO A 171 -19.26 16.37 -23.99
CA PRO A 171 -20.72 16.31 -23.91
C PRO A 171 -21.29 15.57 -22.69
N GLU A 172 -22.56 15.90 -22.41
CA GLU A 172 -23.35 15.42 -21.27
C GLU A 172 -23.47 13.89 -21.24
N PHE A 173 -23.23 13.30 -20.07
CA PHE A 173 -23.65 11.93 -19.76
C PHE A 173 -25.02 11.96 -19.06
N GLU A 174 -25.98 11.20 -19.59
CA GLU A 174 -27.31 11.07 -19.02
C GLU A 174 -27.29 10.48 -17.59
N GLU A 175 -28.21 10.95 -16.72
CA GLU A 175 -28.43 10.40 -15.37
C GLU A 175 -28.99 8.96 -15.42
N VAL A 176 -28.13 7.96 -15.63
CA VAL A 176 -28.56 6.56 -15.67
C VAL A 176 -28.80 6.01 -14.24
N ASN A 177 -30.08 5.86 -13.91
CA ASN A 177 -30.70 5.09 -12.81
C ASN A 177 -30.78 5.69 -11.39
N LYS A 178 -31.91 6.36 -11.12
CA LYS A 178 -32.44 6.69 -9.76
C LYS A 178 -32.97 5.49 -8.96
N THR A 179 -32.69 4.25 -9.38
CA THR A 179 -33.37 3.02 -8.93
C THR A 179 -32.49 2.02 -8.15
N SER A 180 -31.20 2.32 -7.91
CA SER A 180 -30.29 1.44 -7.16
C SER A 180 -30.14 1.92 -5.70
N PRO A 181 -30.19 1.04 -4.69
CA PRO A 181 -29.99 1.43 -3.30
C PRO A 181 -28.55 1.93 -3.07
N LYS A 182 -28.39 3.06 -2.38
CA LYS A 182 -27.07 3.60 -1.97
C LYS A 182 -26.58 2.90 -0.70
N LEU A 183 -25.25 2.73 -0.56
CA LEU A 183 -24.63 2.19 0.67
C LEU A 183 -24.61 3.19 1.85
N PHE A 184 -24.92 4.46 1.60
CA PHE A 184 -24.96 5.53 2.61
C PHE A 184 -25.93 6.63 2.18
N SER A 185 -26.43 7.37 3.17
CA SER A 185 -27.29 8.55 2.98
C SER A 185 -26.42 9.80 3.03
N GLU A 186 -26.29 10.47 1.89
CA GLU A 186 -25.48 11.71 1.76
C GLU A 186 -26.18 12.94 2.38
N GLU A 187 -27.51 12.91 2.41
CA GLU A 187 -28.38 13.95 2.97
C GLU A 187 -28.24 14.08 4.50
N GLU A 188 -27.76 13.04 5.16
CA GLU A 188 -27.54 12.99 6.61
C GLU A 188 -26.15 13.49 7.03
N PHE A 189 -25.28 13.89 6.11
CA PHE A 189 -23.93 14.36 6.45
C PHE A 189 -23.93 15.82 6.91
N LEU A 190 -23.11 16.11 7.92
CA LEU A 190 -22.91 17.48 8.37
C LEU A 190 -22.30 18.32 7.22
N PRO A 191 -22.79 19.55 6.98
CA PRO A 191 -22.15 20.47 6.06
C PRO A 191 -20.79 20.90 6.60
N LEU A 192 -19.82 21.10 5.70
CA LEU A 192 -18.55 21.72 6.06
C LEU A 192 -18.77 23.21 6.30
N ASP A 193 -18.43 23.69 7.49
CA ASP A 193 -18.46 25.11 7.86
C ASP A 193 -17.03 25.63 8.08
N PRO A 194 -16.43 26.29 7.07
CA PRO A 194 -15.07 26.83 7.18
C PRO A 194 -14.87 27.91 8.25
N THR A 195 -15.96 28.45 8.83
CA THR A 195 -15.88 29.48 9.89
C THR A 195 -15.63 28.89 11.28
N GLN A 196 -15.84 27.58 11.45
CA GLN A 196 -15.71 26.87 12.72
C GLN A 196 -14.40 26.06 12.82
N GLU A 197 -13.52 26.20 11.84
CA GLU A 197 -12.20 25.55 11.82
C GLU A 197 -11.25 26.10 12.88
N SER A 198 -10.26 25.29 13.26
CA SER A 198 -9.28 25.65 14.30
C SER A 198 -8.49 26.92 13.95
N VAL A 199 -8.69 27.98 14.72
CA VAL A 199 -8.00 29.27 14.56
C VAL A 199 -6.50 29.11 14.81
N PHE A 200 -5.67 29.64 13.90
CA PHE A 200 -4.21 29.65 14.06
C PHE A 200 -3.78 30.40 15.34
N PRO A 201 -2.82 29.89 16.14
CA PRO A 201 -2.48 30.48 17.44
C PRO A 201 -2.08 31.96 17.34
N PRO A 202 -2.80 32.87 18.03
CA PRO A 202 -2.44 34.28 18.07
C PRO A 202 -1.04 34.52 18.66
N GLU A 203 -0.60 33.67 19.60
CA GLU A 203 0.76 33.70 20.15
C GLU A 203 1.83 33.56 19.06
N LEU A 204 1.67 32.60 18.14
CA LEU A 204 2.63 32.38 17.05
C LEU A 204 2.68 33.56 16.07
N MET A 205 1.56 34.25 15.84
CA MET A 205 1.53 35.50 15.07
C MET A 205 2.32 36.60 15.79
N ILE A 206 2.07 36.80 17.08
CA ILE A 206 2.77 37.78 17.92
C ILE A 206 4.28 37.49 17.98
N MET A 207 4.68 36.21 18.12
CA MET A 207 6.08 35.80 18.10
C MET A 207 6.75 36.09 16.75
N ALA A 208 6.05 35.87 15.65
CA ALA A 208 6.57 36.15 14.31
C ALA A 208 6.72 37.66 14.02
N GLU A 209 5.85 38.50 14.57
CA GLU A 209 5.87 39.95 14.35
C GLU A 209 6.79 40.72 15.31
N LYS A 210 6.83 40.33 16.60
CA LYS A 210 7.44 41.16 17.66
C LYS A 210 8.76 40.66 18.23
N GLN A 211 9.09 39.37 18.09
CA GLN A 211 10.34 38.83 18.66
C GLN A 211 11.48 38.88 17.64
N PRO A 212 12.64 39.48 17.96
CA PRO A 212 13.80 39.51 17.08
C PRO A 212 14.26 38.08 16.76
N GLN A 213 14.38 37.78 15.47
CA GLN A 213 14.95 36.51 15.04
C GLN A 213 16.45 36.49 15.37
N ARG A 214 16.90 35.39 15.98
CA ARG A 214 18.31 35.07 16.28
C ARG A 214 18.53 33.62 15.90
N THR A 215 19.71 33.29 15.37
CA THR A 215 20.12 31.90 15.14
C THR A 215 19.84 31.03 16.36
N LYS A 216 19.24 29.86 16.13
CA LYS A 216 19.01 28.86 17.17
C LYS A 216 20.05 27.75 17.07
N ILE A 217 20.50 27.27 18.21
CA ILE A 217 21.36 26.09 18.31
C ILE A 217 20.68 25.15 19.29
N PHE A 218 20.40 23.94 18.84
CA PHE A 218 19.93 22.84 19.67
C PHE A 218 21.04 21.79 19.71
N SER A 219 21.32 21.25 20.90
CA SER A 219 22.39 20.27 21.11
C SER A 219 21.80 19.07 21.84
N GLY A 220 21.95 17.89 21.25
CA GLY A 220 21.78 16.60 21.92
C GLY A 220 23.15 15.94 22.11
N ASP A 221 23.17 14.71 22.63
CA ASP A 221 24.40 14.04 23.05
C ASP A 221 25.41 13.79 21.91
N ARG A 222 24.92 13.69 20.66
CA ARG A 222 25.75 13.38 19.47
C ARG A 222 25.61 14.37 18.31
N MET A 223 24.53 15.14 18.26
CA MET A 223 24.20 16.03 17.16
C MET A 223 23.96 17.47 17.63
N THR A 224 24.50 18.43 16.89
CA THR A 224 24.16 19.86 16.99
C THR A 224 23.36 20.31 15.77
N TRP A 225 22.25 20.98 15.99
CA TRP A 225 21.39 21.55 14.96
C TRP A 225 21.45 23.07 15.03
N ILE A 226 21.85 23.70 13.91
CA ILE A 226 22.01 25.15 13.79
C ILE A 226 20.93 25.66 12.83
N SER A 227 20.04 26.52 13.31
CA SER A 227 19.03 27.20 12.49
C SER A 227 19.33 28.69 12.35
N PRO A 228 20.09 29.09 11.32
CA PRO A 228 20.36 30.49 11.00
C PRO A 228 19.12 31.18 10.43
N VAL A 229 18.95 32.46 10.77
CA VAL A 229 17.77 33.26 10.40
C VAL A 229 18.09 34.33 9.35
N THR A 230 19.37 34.66 9.16
CA THR A 230 19.85 35.53 8.08
C THR A 230 20.80 34.80 7.13
N LEU A 231 20.91 35.30 5.89
CA LEU A 231 21.85 34.77 4.91
C LEU A 231 23.32 34.86 5.37
N LYS A 232 23.67 35.90 6.14
CA LYS A 232 25.02 36.06 6.70
C LYS A 232 25.35 34.95 7.69
N GLU A 233 24.45 34.66 8.63
CA GLU A 233 24.63 33.57 9.61
C GLU A 233 24.66 32.19 8.94
N LEU A 234 23.88 31.99 7.87
CA LEU A 234 23.94 30.74 7.09
C LEU A 234 25.29 30.52 6.42
N LEU A 235 25.85 31.56 5.79
CA LEU A 235 27.20 31.51 5.19
C LEU A 235 28.29 31.30 6.26
N GLU A 236 28.12 31.88 7.44
CA GLU A 236 29.02 31.71 8.58
C GLU A 236 28.98 30.27 9.13
N ALA A 237 27.78 29.72 9.34
CA ALA A 237 27.61 28.34 9.76
C ALA A 237 28.17 27.35 8.72
N LYS A 238 27.92 27.58 7.42
CA LYS A 238 28.42 26.72 6.34
C LYS A 238 29.94 26.84 6.14
N PHE A 239 30.52 28.02 6.39
CA PHE A 239 31.96 28.19 6.39
C PHE A 239 32.65 27.49 7.56
N ASN A 240 32.06 27.57 8.76
CA ASN A 240 32.60 26.91 9.96
C ASN A 240 32.42 25.38 9.92
N TYR A 241 31.33 24.90 9.32
CA TYR A 241 30.99 23.48 9.19
C TYR A 241 30.77 23.10 7.71
N PRO A 242 31.83 23.07 6.88
CA PRO A 242 31.71 22.84 5.44
C PRO A 242 31.12 21.47 5.08
N GLN A 243 31.30 20.45 5.93
CA GLN A 243 30.73 19.12 5.73
C GLN A 243 29.30 18.97 6.26
N ALA A 244 28.76 19.96 6.98
CA ALA A 244 27.37 19.90 7.47
C ALA A 244 26.38 20.02 6.28
N PRO A 245 25.36 19.14 6.21
CA PRO A 245 24.31 19.26 5.21
C PRO A 245 23.42 20.46 5.52
N VAL A 246 22.95 21.13 4.47
CA VAL A 246 21.91 22.16 4.56
C VAL A 246 20.56 21.48 4.41
N VAL A 247 19.88 21.23 5.52
CA VAL A 247 18.61 20.49 5.57
C VAL A 247 17.44 21.45 5.44
N MET A 248 16.68 21.31 4.34
CA MET A 248 15.40 21.98 4.16
C MET A 248 14.25 21.02 4.52
N GLY A 249 13.69 20.31 3.53
CA GLY A 249 12.59 19.36 3.74
C GLY A 249 12.95 18.01 4.34
N ASN A 250 14.25 17.73 4.55
CA ASN A 250 14.76 16.44 5.04
C ASN A 250 14.36 15.17 4.24
N THR A 251 13.76 15.32 3.05
CA THR A 251 13.25 14.21 2.21
C THR A 251 14.34 13.41 1.49
N SER A 252 15.60 13.82 1.60
CA SER A 252 16.79 13.16 1.03
C SER A 252 17.70 12.67 2.15
N VAL A 253 18.22 13.58 2.99
CA VAL A 253 19.08 13.27 4.14
C VAL A 253 18.40 12.33 5.16
N GLY A 254 17.13 12.55 5.49
CA GLY A 254 16.40 11.74 6.49
C GLY A 254 16.37 10.24 6.16
N PRO A 255 15.94 9.84 4.94
CA PRO A 255 16.06 8.46 4.48
C PRO A 255 17.49 7.91 4.48
N GLU A 256 18.51 8.71 4.16
CA GLU A 256 19.90 8.26 4.17
C GLU A 256 20.42 8.00 5.60
N VAL A 257 20.07 8.84 6.56
CA VAL A 257 20.42 8.66 7.99
C VAL A 257 19.76 7.39 8.54
N LYS A 258 18.49 7.16 8.24
CA LYS A 258 17.75 5.98 8.71
C LYS A 258 18.24 4.67 8.10
N PHE A 259 18.36 4.62 6.77
CA PHE A 259 18.47 3.35 6.01
C PHE A 259 19.83 3.12 5.34
N LYS A 260 20.69 4.14 5.20
CA LYS A 260 22.07 3.98 4.67
C LYS A 260 23.14 4.09 5.75
N GLY A 261 22.76 4.28 7.02
CA GLY A 261 23.70 4.38 8.14
C GLY A 261 24.52 5.67 8.19
N ILE A 262 24.18 6.69 7.39
CA ILE A 262 24.88 7.97 7.39
C ILE A 262 24.61 8.72 8.71
N PHE A 263 25.63 9.36 9.27
CA PHE A 263 25.48 10.21 10.46
C PHE A 263 26.14 11.58 10.21
N HIS A 264 25.53 12.63 10.76
CA HIS A 264 26.04 14.00 10.67
C HIS A 264 26.09 14.61 12.09
N PRO A 265 27.27 14.93 12.64
CA PRO A 265 27.36 15.51 13.99
C PRO A 265 26.86 16.97 14.03
N VAL A 266 26.82 17.65 12.88
CA VAL A 266 26.28 19.01 12.74
C VAL A 266 25.33 19.06 11.56
N ILE A 267 24.12 19.60 11.77
CA ILE A 267 23.15 19.93 10.72
C ILE A 267 22.92 21.45 10.72
N ILE A 268 22.83 22.02 9.51
CA ILE A 268 22.41 23.41 9.32
C ILE A 268 21.04 23.41 8.66
N SER A 269 20.03 24.02 9.28
CA SER A 269 18.67 24.11 8.74
C SER A 269 18.20 25.57 8.78
N PRO A 270 18.41 26.36 7.72
CA PRO A 270 18.02 27.76 7.71
C PRO A 270 16.51 27.92 7.89
N ASP A 271 16.12 28.93 8.65
CA ASP A 271 14.73 29.41 8.73
C ASP A 271 14.38 30.14 7.40
N ARG A 272 13.27 30.89 7.38
CA ARG A 272 12.69 31.60 6.22
C ARG A 272 13.52 32.80 5.74
N ILE A 273 14.79 32.57 5.44
CA ILE A 273 15.71 33.51 4.77
C ILE A 273 15.07 33.92 3.45
N LYS A 274 14.81 35.23 3.29
CA LYS A 274 14.05 35.79 2.15
C LYS A 274 14.77 35.56 0.83
N GLU A 275 16.10 35.64 0.86
CA GLU A 275 17.01 35.45 -0.26
C GLU A 275 17.02 34.00 -0.81
N LEU A 276 16.54 33.03 -0.04
CA LEU A 276 16.31 31.66 -0.51
C LEU A 276 14.86 31.42 -0.98
N ASN A 277 13.94 32.35 -0.70
CA ASN A 277 12.49 32.16 -0.85
C ASN A 277 11.85 33.28 -1.71
N PHE A 278 12.53 33.69 -2.78
CA PHE A 278 12.03 34.67 -3.74
C PHE A 278 11.62 34.03 -5.07
N VAL A 279 10.77 34.75 -5.80
CA VAL A 279 10.43 34.53 -7.20
C VAL A 279 10.71 35.84 -7.92
N ASN A 280 11.40 35.80 -9.05
CA ASN A 280 11.61 36.99 -9.88
C ASN A 280 11.38 36.65 -11.36
N CYS A 281 10.41 37.32 -11.97
CA CYS A 281 10.08 37.20 -13.38
C CYS A 281 10.89 38.25 -14.17
N SER A 282 11.86 37.79 -14.96
CA SER A 282 12.67 38.66 -15.82
C SER A 282 12.28 38.51 -17.29
N HIS A 283 12.72 39.43 -18.13
CA HIS A 283 12.54 39.34 -19.60
C HIS A 283 13.18 38.08 -20.21
N ASN A 284 14.19 37.48 -19.55
CA ASN A 284 14.89 36.29 -20.02
C ASN A 284 14.38 34.97 -19.41
N GLY A 285 13.50 35.03 -18.41
CA GLY A 285 12.96 33.85 -17.73
C GLY A 285 12.75 34.04 -16.23
N LEU A 286 12.57 32.92 -15.53
CA LEU A 286 12.17 32.85 -14.14
C LEU A 286 13.36 32.54 -13.23
N ALA A 287 13.62 33.38 -12.22
CA ALA A 287 14.60 33.08 -11.17
C ALA A 287 13.87 32.62 -9.90
N LEU A 288 14.15 31.38 -9.47
CA LEU A 288 13.47 30.71 -8.36
C LEU A 288 14.45 30.43 -7.21
N GLY A 289 14.10 30.94 -6.01
CA GLY A 289 14.85 30.70 -4.78
C GLY A 289 14.97 29.21 -4.42
N ALA A 290 16.14 28.82 -3.94
CA ALA A 290 16.48 27.42 -3.63
C ALA A 290 15.68 26.81 -2.45
N GLY A 291 15.11 27.66 -1.59
CA GLY A 291 14.27 27.28 -0.46
C GLY A 291 12.81 27.02 -0.80
N LEU A 292 12.33 27.40 -1.99
CA LEU A 292 10.96 27.16 -2.42
C LEU A 292 10.64 25.66 -2.42
N SER A 293 9.50 25.29 -1.83
CA SER A 293 8.98 23.92 -1.88
C SER A 293 8.58 23.54 -3.31
N LEU A 294 8.67 22.25 -3.67
CA LEU A 294 8.30 21.78 -5.02
C LEU A 294 6.82 22.04 -5.35
N THR A 295 5.93 22.10 -4.35
CA THR A 295 4.54 22.55 -4.54
C THR A 295 4.49 24.02 -4.95
N GLN A 296 5.19 24.93 -4.25
CA GLN A 296 5.24 26.34 -4.67
C GLN A 296 5.80 26.48 -6.09
N VAL A 297 6.84 25.71 -6.44
CA VAL A 297 7.38 25.71 -7.80
C VAL A 297 6.32 25.26 -8.81
N LYS A 298 5.54 24.21 -8.49
CA LYS A 298 4.40 23.76 -9.32
C LYS A 298 3.40 24.91 -9.53
N ASP A 299 2.98 25.57 -8.45
CA ASP A 299 1.96 26.62 -8.48
C ASP A 299 2.43 27.84 -9.29
N ILE A 300 3.66 28.31 -9.04
CA ILE A 300 4.28 29.43 -9.77
C ILE A 300 4.42 29.12 -11.26
N LEU A 301 4.82 27.89 -11.62
CA LEU A 301 4.94 27.49 -13.02
C LEU A 301 3.56 27.47 -13.70
N GLY A 302 2.51 26.97 -13.03
CA GLY A 302 1.13 27.02 -13.53
C GLY A 302 0.65 28.44 -13.82
N GLU A 303 0.77 29.33 -12.82
CA GLU A 303 0.44 30.76 -12.98
C GLU A 303 1.26 31.43 -14.09
N THR A 304 2.54 31.07 -14.24
CA THR A 304 3.41 31.60 -15.32
C THR A 304 2.99 31.06 -16.69
N ILE A 305 2.53 29.82 -16.80
CA ILE A 305 2.05 29.22 -18.06
C ILE A 305 0.76 29.90 -18.52
N GLN A 306 -0.18 30.16 -17.60
CA GLN A 306 -1.43 30.88 -17.90
C GLN A 306 -1.18 32.30 -18.42
N ASN A 307 -0.22 33.01 -17.82
CA ASN A 307 0.02 34.43 -18.09
C ASN A 307 1.08 34.70 -19.18
N SER A 308 1.56 33.68 -19.90
CA SER A 308 2.61 33.84 -20.93
C SER A 308 2.34 33.01 -22.18
N PRO A 309 2.78 33.46 -23.37
CA PRO A 309 2.60 32.71 -24.62
C PRO A 309 3.20 31.30 -24.55
N GLU A 310 2.49 30.30 -25.08
CA GLU A 310 2.87 28.89 -25.07
C GLU A 310 4.32 28.65 -25.54
N GLU A 311 4.75 29.34 -26.59
CA GLU A 311 6.11 29.26 -27.15
C GLU A 311 7.23 29.56 -26.13
N LYS A 312 6.94 30.38 -25.11
CA LYS A 312 7.89 30.75 -24.05
C LYS A 312 7.85 29.78 -22.87
N THR A 313 6.76 29.04 -22.69
CA THR A 313 6.43 28.33 -21.44
C THR A 313 6.57 26.81 -21.52
N GLN A 314 6.91 26.22 -22.68
CA GLN A 314 7.05 24.77 -22.82
C GLN A 314 8.05 24.13 -21.82
N MET A 315 9.16 24.80 -21.49
CA MET A 315 10.02 24.31 -20.39
C MET A 315 9.30 24.25 -19.03
N TYR A 316 8.43 25.22 -18.75
CA TYR A 316 7.62 25.25 -17.54
C TYR A 316 6.54 24.17 -17.57
N GLN A 317 5.90 23.93 -18.72
CA GLN A 317 4.96 22.83 -18.93
C GLN A 317 5.63 21.46 -18.70
N ALA A 318 6.85 21.26 -19.21
CA ALA A 318 7.64 20.05 -18.98
C ALA A 318 7.98 19.84 -17.48
N LEU A 319 8.41 20.90 -16.80
CA LEU A 319 8.64 20.86 -15.35
C LEU A 319 7.34 20.59 -14.58
N LEU A 320 6.21 21.22 -14.97
CA LEU A 320 4.90 21.05 -14.36
C LEU A 320 4.40 19.60 -14.50
N LYS A 321 4.54 19.00 -15.69
CA LYS A 321 4.22 17.59 -15.99
C LYS A 321 4.98 16.64 -15.06
N HIS A 322 6.28 16.84 -14.88
CA HIS A 322 7.09 16.03 -13.97
C HIS A 322 6.74 16.30 -12.50
N LEU A 323 6.53 17.56 -12.09
CA LEU A 323 6.07 17.92 -10.74
C LEU A 323 4.70 17.33 -10.39
N GLY A 324 3.81 17.12 -11.36
CA GLY A 324 2.53 16.44 -11.17
C GLY A 324 2.64 14.97 -10.75
N THR A 325 3.74 14.29 -11.12
CA THR A 325 3.95 12.85 -10.82
C THR A 325 5.00 12.60 -9.73
N LEU A 326 5.84 13.60 -9.44
CA LEU A 326 6.93 13.54 -8.46
C LEU A 326 6.38 13.44 -7.02
N GLY A 327 6.49 12.23 -6.44
CA GLY A 327 6.10 11.94 -5.05
C GLY A 327 4.61 12.11 -4.75
N GLY A 328 4.27 12.06 -3.46
CA GLY A 328 2.98 12.53 -2.93
C GLY A 328 2.99 14.04 -2.65
N SER A 329 1.81 14.63 -2.43
CA SER A 329 1.68 16.06 -2.08
C SER A 329 2.52 16.43 -0.84
N GLN A 330 2.54 15.56 0.18
CA GLN A 330 3.31 15.72 1.41
C GLN A 330 4.82 15.86 1.13
N ILE A 331 5.35 15.08 0.19
CA ILE A 331 6.77 15.15 -0.20
C ILE A 331 7.05 16.44 -0.99
N ARG A 332 6.15 16.86 -1.89
CA ARG A 332 6.32 18.13 -2.64
C ARG A 332 6.22 19.38 -1.76
N ASN A 333 5.41 19.33 -0.71
CA ASN A 333 5.29 20.41 0.28
C ASN A 333 6.56 20.56 1.13
N MET A 334 7.26 19.44 1.40
CA MET A 334 8.49 19.42 2.21
C MET A 334 9.74 19.67 1.37
N ALA A 335 9.92 18.94 0.27
CA ALA A 335 11.11 18.99 -0.56
C ALA A 335 11.30 20.37 -1.18
N SER A 336 12.52 20.92 -1.13
CA SER A 336 12.86 22.20 -1.76
C SER A 336 13.54 22.02 -3.12
N LEU A 337 13.41 23.03 -3.98
CA LEU A 337 14.03 23.07 -5.30
C LEU A 337 15.57 22.91 -5.22
N GLY A 338 16.21 23.63 -4.32
CA GLY A 338 17.65 23.53 -4.09
C GLY A 338 18.07 22.17 -3.53
N GLY A 339 17.28 21.60 -2.61
CA GLY A 339 17.52 20.26 -2.07
C GLY A 339 17.47 19.19 -3.16
N HIS A 340 16.52 19.30 -4.09
CA HIS A 340 16.39 18.39 -5.24
C HIS A 340 17.58 18.48 -6.21
N ILE A 341 18.05 19.70 -6.49
CA ILE A 341 19.22 19.93 -7.37
C ILE A 341 20.51 19.43 -6.73
N VAL A 342 20.75 19.76 -5.46
CA VAL A 342 22.00 19.43 -4.75
C VAL A 342 22.10 17.95 -4.36
N SER A 343 20.98 17.27 -4.09
CA SER A 343 20.99 15.82 -3.79
C SER A 343 21.49 14.98 -4.97
N ARG A 344 21.27 15.43 -6.22
CA ARG A 344 21.72 14.77 -7.46
C ARG A 344 21.37 13.28 -7.52
N HIS A 345 20.16 12.92 -7.07
CA HIS A 345 19.65 11.55 -7.23
C HIS A 345 19.66 11.15 -8.71
N LEU A 346 20.13 9.92 -9.01
CA LEU A 346 20.30 9.42 -10.39
C LEU A 346 18.97 9.29 -11.15
N ASP A 347 17.88 9.17 -10.39
CA ASP A 347 16.48 9.03 -10.75
C ASP A 347 15.69 10.34 -10.54
N SER A 348 16.37 11.48 -10.36
CA SER A 348 15.75 12.81 -10.27
C SER A 348 14.95 13.13 -11.54
N ASP A 349 13.68 13.53 -11.37
CA ASP A 349 12.80 13.91 -12.47
C ASP A 349 13.00 15.34 -12.97
N LEU A 350 13.60 16.23 -12.18
CA LEU A 350 13.79 17.64 -12.53
C LEU A 350 15.20 17.94 -13.04
N ASN A 351 16.23 17.29 -12.50
CA ASN A 351 17.63 17.57 -12.87
C ASN A 351 17.92 17.35 -14.37
N PRO A 352 17.39 16.32 -15.06
CA PRO A 352 17.52 16.20 -16.51
C PRO A 352 16.91 17.38 -17.26
N LEU A 353 15.72 17.85 -16.83
CA LEU A 353 15.00 18.97 -17.44
C LEU A 353 15.67 20.33 -17.22
N LEU A 354 16.26 20.53 -16.04
CA LEU A 354 17.00 21.75 -15.72
C LEU A 354 18.38 21.76 -16.42
N ALA A 355 19.07 20.61 -16.52
CA ALA A 355 20.39 20.51 -17.14
C ALA A 355 20.39 20.65 -18.67
N MET A 356 19.37 20.12 -19.35
CA MET A 356 19.10 20.45 -20.77
C MET A 356 18.67 21.92 -20.96
N GLY A 357 18.29 22.59 -19.87
CA GLY A 357 17.55 23.84 -19.85
C GLY A 357 18.36 25.06 -20.24
N ASN A 358 19.70 24.95 -20.27
CA ASN A 358 20.64 26.05 -20.08
C ASN A 358 20.40 26.78 -18.74
N CYS A 359 19.91 26.07 -17.71
CA CYS A 359 19.71 26.68 -16.39
C CYS A 359 21.05 27.04 -15.75
N THR A 360 21.08 28.17 -15.02
CA THR A 360 22.24 28.60 -14.25
C THR A 360 21.90 28.62 -12.76
N LEU A 361 22.89 28.24 -11.95
CA LEU A 361 22.81 28.19 -10.49
C LEU A 361 23.55 29.38 -9.93
N ASN A 362 22.87 30.17 -9.09
CA ASN A 362 23.47 31.27 -8.36
C ASN A 362 23.97 30.74 -7.02
N LEU A 363 25.29 30.59 -6.90
CA LEU A 363 25.99 30.15 -5.70
C LEU A 363 26.51 31.36 -4.90
N LEU A 364 26.72 31.16 -3.60
CA LEU A 364 27.28 32.16 -2.70
C LEU A 364 28.21 31.51 -1.68
N SER A 365 29.38 32.12 -1.45
CA SER A 365 30.36 31.76 -0.41
C SER A 365 30.80 32.99 0.37
N LYS A 366 31.17 32.80 1.64
CA LYS A 366 31.74 33.84 2.51
C LYS A 366 33.07 34.38 1.98
N ILE A 367 33.88 33.56 1.30
CA ILE A 367 35.19 33.96 0.76
C ILE A 367 35.07 34.58 -0.63
N LYS A 368 34.47 33.83 -1.59
CA LYS A 368 34.51 34.21 -3.01
C LYS A 368 33.35 35.10 -3.46
N GLY A 369 32.38 35.36 -2.59
CA GLY A 369 31.18 36.12 -2.93
C GLY A 369 30.24 35.33 -3.84
N LYS A 370 29.56 36.04 -4.75
CA LYS A 370 28.60 35.45 -5.69
C LYS A 370 29.33 34.76 -6.84
N GLN A 371 28.99 33.50 -7.11
CA GLN A 371 29.45 32.76 -8.29
C GLN A 371 28.23 32.23 -9.04
N GLN A 372 28.26 32.25 -10.38
CA GLN A 372 27.25 31.58 -11.21
C GLN A 372 27.88 30.37 -11.90
N VAL A 373 27.20 29.22 -11.88
CA VAL A 373 27.64 28.01 -12.59
C VAL A 373 26.53 27.44 -13.47
N PRO A 374 26.83 26.86 -14.64
CA PRO A 374 25.82 26.19 -15.46
C PRO A 374 25.41 24.86 -14.79
N LEU A 375 24.11 24.61 -14.70
CA LEU A 375 23.60 23.28 -14.37
C LEU A 375 23.73 22.40 -15.62
N ASN A 376 24.70 21.50 -15.62
CA ASN A 376 25.02 20.66 -16.78
C ASN A 376 25.42 19.23 -16.35
N GLY A 377 25.77 18.39 -17.31
CA GLY A 377 26.19 17.01 -17.05
C GLY A 377 27.53 16.84 -16.31
N GLU A 378 28.32 17.90 -16.12
CA GLU A 378 29.54 17.88 -15.29
C GLU A 378 29.20 18.18 -13.82
N PHE A 379 28.34 19.17 -13.58
CA PHE A 379 27.73 19.42 -12.26
C PHE A 379 27.05 18.16 -11.70
N LEU A 380 26.20 17.50 -12.51
CA LEU A 380 25.46 16.32 -12.08
C LEU A 380 26.37 15.10 -11.80
N ARG A 381 27.53 15.02 -12.46
CA ARG A 381 28.55 13.98 -12.22
C ARG A 381 29.54 14.32 -11.10
N ARG A 382 29.33 15.43 -10.36
CA ARG A 382 30.23 15.90 -9.30
C ARG A 382 31.65 16.19 -9.81
N CYS A 383 31.78 16.70 -11.03
CA CYS A 383 33.09 17.07 -11.58
C CYS A 383 33.66 18.30 -10.83
N PRO A 384 34.87 18.22 -10.25
CA PRO A 384 35.38 19.24 -9.30
C PRO A 384 35.34 20.69 -9.80
N ASN A 385 35.58 20.91 -11.09
CA ASN A 385 35.61 22.24 -11.70
C ASN A 385 34.22 22.91 -11.79
N THR A 386 33.14 22.13 -11.64
CA THR A 386 31.74 22.56 -11.80
C THR A 386 30.88 22.27 -10.57
N ASP A 387 31.43 21.61 -9.54
CA ASP A 387 30.71 21.29 -8.31
C ASP A 387 30.58 22.51 -7.39
N LEU A 388 29.65 22.46 -6.43
CA LEU A 388 29.65 23.36 -5.27
C LEU A 388 30.88 23.03 -4.44
N LYS A 389 31.62 24.05 -4.02
CA LYS A 389 32.65 23.86 -2.99
C LYS A 389 31.98 23.63 -1.62
N PRO A 390 32.64 22.95 -0.66
CA PRO A 390 32.02 22.62 0.63
C PRO A 390 31.49 23.84 1.42
N GLU A 391 32.09 25.02 1.24
CA GLU A 391 31.67 26.29 1.86
C GLU A 391 30.60 27.08 1.08
N GLU A 392 30.18 26.60 -0.10
CA GLU A 392 29.18 27.25 -0.96
C GLU A 392 27.76 26.78 -0.68
N ILE A 393 26.80 27.71 -0.86
CA ILE A 393 25.36 27.42 -0.84
C ILE A 393 24.71 27.81 -2.16
N LEU A 394 23.67 27.08 -2.53
CA LEU A 394 22.79 27.41 -3.65
C LEU A 394 21.73 28.41 -3.20
N ILE A 395 21.69 29.60 -3.83
CA ILE A 395 20.72 30.66 -3.52
C ILE A 395 19.47 30.55 -4.38
N SER A 396 19.64 30.37 -5.69
CA SER A 396 18.55 30.27 -6.65
C SER A 396 18.97 29.58 -7.94
N VAL A 397 18.00 29.15 -8.73
CA VAL A 397 18.19 28.69 -10.12
C VAL A 397 17.49 29.65 -11.08
N ASN A 398 18.14 29.98 -12.18
CA ASN A 398 17.55 30.76 -13.27
C ASN A 398 17.11 29.79 -14.38
N ILE A 399 15.84 29.85 -14.76
CA ILE A 399 15.20 28.97 -15.74
C ILE A 399 14.76 29.85 -16.93
N PRO A 400 15.40 29.74 -18.11
CA PRO A 400 15.09 30.61 -19.24
C PRO A 400 13.81 30.20 -19.99
N TYR A 401 13.09 31.17 -20.55
CA TYR A 401 11.98 30.91 -21.48
C TYR A 401 12.46 30.07 -22.67
N SER A 402 11.71 29.03 -23.07
CA SER A 402 12.13 28.13 -24.16
C SER A 402 11.09 27.09 -24.59
N ARG A 403 11.29 26.58 -25.83
CA ARG A 403 10.55 25.50 -26.51
C ARG A 403 11.07 24.10 -26.09
N LYS A 404 10.26 23.19 -25.49
CA LYS A 404 10.69 21.88 -24.92
C LYS A 404 9.56 20.82 -24.64
N PRO A 405 9.67 19.61 -25.21
CA PRO A 405 9.03 18.35 -24.74
C PRO A 405 9.72 17.64 -23.56
N SER A 406 9.06 16.64 -22.93
CA SER A 406 9.63 15.79 -21.86
C SER A 406 8.94 14.42 -21.64
N PHE A 407 9.71 13.41 -21.18
CA PHE A 407 9.25 12.02 -21.01
C PHE A 407 9.75 11.34 -19.73
N ARG A 408 8.95 10.40 -19.21
CA ARG A 408 9.17 9.68 -17.95
C ARG A 408 8.54 8.28 -17.99
N GLN A 409 9.21 7.27 -17.45
CA GLN A 409 8.61 5.96 -17.16
C GLN A 409 9.07 5.42 -15.79
N ALA A 410 8.12 4.92 -15.01
CA ALA A 410 8.33 4.32 -13.68
C ALA A 410 7.56 2.99 -13.57
N GLN A 411 7.53 2.38 -12.37
CA GLN A 411 6.72 1.17 -12.11
C GLN A 411 5.21 1.49 -12.00
N GLN A 412 4.87 2.70 -11.52
CA GLN A 412 3.53 3.29 -11.42
C GLN A 412 3.54 4.72 -11.96
N GLN A 413 2.38 5.29 -12.28
CA GLN A 413 2.30 6.63 -12.87
C GLN A 413 2.76 7.75 -11.91
N GLN A 414 2.37 7.67 -10.64
CA GLN A 414 2.67 8.67 -9.61
C GLN A 414 3.34 8.04 -8.38
N ASN A 415 3.98 8.85 -7.54
CA ASN A 415 4.59 8.43 -6.26
C ASN A 415 5.56 7.22 -6.38
N ALA A 416 6.20 7.04 -7.54
CA ALA A 416 7.19 6.01 -7.82
C ALA A 416 8.43 6.61 -8.49
N LEU A 417 9.61 6.09 -8.17
CA LEU A 417 10.89 6.54 -8.75
C LEU A 417 10.97 6.14 -10.23
N ALA A 418 11.61 6.97 -11.05
CA ALA A 418 11.74 6.72 -12.49
C ALA A 418 12.71 5.56 -12.78
N ILE A 419 12.33 4.67 -13.70
CA ILE A 419 13.23 3.64 -14.25
C ILE A 419 14.12 4.26 -15.32
N VAL A 420 13.54 5.13 -16.16
CA VAL A 420 14.21 6.08 -17.05
C VAL A 420 13.33 7.33 -17.15
N ASN A 421 13.93 8.50 -17.07
CA ASN A 421 13.32 9.77 -17.45
C ASN A 421 14.23 10.49 -18.45
N SER A 422 13.69 11.45 -19.20
CA SER A 422 14.45 12.16 -20.21
C SER A 422 13.94 13.57 -20.47
N GLY A 423 14.90 14.49 -20.64
CA GLY A 423 14.69 15.81 -21.18
C GLY A 423 15.34 15.94 -22.55
N MET A 424 14.58 16.41 -23.54
CA MET A 424 15.03 16.52 -24.93
C MET A 424 14.72 17.90 -25.52
N ARG A 425 15.72 18.60 -26.06
CA ARG A 425 15.55 19.89 -26.75
C ARG A 425 16.11 19.78 -28.16
N VAL A 426 15.44 20.45 -29.09
CA VAL A 426 15.96 20.82 -30.41
C VAL A 426 15.71 22.32 -30.61
N PHE A 427 16.52 22.96 -31.44
CA PHE A 427 16.33 24.33 -31.88
C PHE A 427 16.52 24.39 -33.39
N PHE A 428 15.60 25.02 -34.10
CA PHE A 428 15.68 25.26 -35.53
C PHE A 428 15.93 26.76 -35.75
N GLY A 429 16.99 27.10 -36.48
CA GLY A 429 17.26 28.47 -36.91
C GLY A 429 16.55 28.79 -38.22
N GLU A 430 16.65 30.04 -38.67
CA GLU A 430 16.26 30.41 -40.02
C GLU A 430 17.20 29.74 -41.03
N GLY A 431 16.71 28.69 -41.71
CA GLY A 431 17.36 28.14 -42.90
C GLY A 431 18.46 27.10 -42.72
N ASP A 432 18.71 26.53 -41.52
CA ASP A 432 19.52 25.30 -41.43
C ASP A 432 19.34 24.49 -40.12
N VAL A 433 19.67 23.18 -40.17
CA VAL A 433 19.48 22.23 -39.05
C VAL A 433 20.67 22.27 -38.07
N GLY A 434 20.65 23.24 -37.15
CA GLY A 434 21.61 23.34 -36.05
C GLY A 434 21.39 22.29 -34.93
N PRO A 435 22.39 21.45 -34.56
CA PRO A 435 22.21 20.43 -33.54
C PRO A 435 22.38 20.95 -32.10
N THR A 436 21.40 20.74 -31.22
CA THR A 436 21.51 20.76 -29.73
C THR A 436 20.16 20.41 -29.06
N THR A 437 19.97 19.46 -28.12
CA THR A 437 20.81 18.39 -27.51
C THR A 437 19.91 17.41 -26.72
N VAL A 438 20.29 16.13 -26.65
CA VAL A 438 19.77 15.11 -25.68
C VAL A 438 20.95 14.61 -24.83
N CYS A 439 20.73 14.07 -23.62
CA CYS A 439 21.78 13.89 -22.59
C CYS A 439 22.83 12.76 -22.83
N ALA A 440 23.48 12.76 -24.00
CA ALA A 440 24.63 11.92 -24.36
C ALA A 440 25.63 12.72 -25.22
N LYS A 441 26.55 13.46 -24.56
CA LYS A 441 27.50 14.43 -25.18
C LYS A 441 28.18 13.89 -26.46
N ASN A 442 28.60 12.62 -26.44
CA ASN A 442 29.34 11.98 -27.53
C ASN A 442 28.47 11.54 -28.72
N SER A 443 27.18 11.27 -28.50
CA SER A 443 26.25 10.88 -29.58
C SER A 443 25.69 12.11 -30.30
N CYS A 444 25.48 13.23 -29.58
CA CYS A 444 25.01 14.48 -30.19
C CYS A 444 26.02 15.13 -31.14
N GLN A 445 27.33 15.01 -30.87
CA GLN A 445 28.38 15.47 -31.80
C GLN A 445 28.50 14.60 -33.07
N LYS A 446 27.83 13.44 -33.11
CA LYS A 446 27.93 12.45 -34.19
C LYS A 446 26.57 11.81 -34.46
N LEU A 447 25.60 12.59 -34.95
CA LEU A 447 24.26 12.13 -35.36
C LEU A 447 24.26 11.20 -36.60
N ILE A 448 25.38 10.53 -36.87
CA ILE A 448 25.51 9.38 -37.76
C ILE A 448 26.09 8.20 -36.94
N ARG A 449 25.21 7.24 -36.61
CA ARG A 449 25.51 5.82 -36.30
C ARG A 449 26.45 5.51 -35.11
N ARG A 450 26.02 5.69 -33.85
CA ARG A 450 26.53 4.89 -32.70
C ARG A 450 25.44 4.52 -31.67
N TYR A 451 25.62 3.35 -31.05
CA TYR A 451 24.66 2.68 -30.16
C TYR A 451 24.68 3.24 -28.72
N VAL A 452 23.56 3.04 -27.99
CA VAL A 452 23.44 3.36 -26.56
C VAL A 452 24.17 2.32 -25.71
N THR A 453 25.15 2.74 -24.91
CA THR A 453 25.95 1.87 -24.04
C THR A 453 25.60 2.02 -22.56
N LEU A 454 24.89 1.02 -22.03
CA LEU A 454 24.73 0.71 -20.60
C LEU A 454 25.32 -0.69 -20.38
N PRO A 455 26.20 -0.96 -19.41
CA PRO A 455 26.71 -2.32 -19.17
C PRO A 455 25.64 -3.23 -18.56
N GLY A 456 25.73 -4.55 -18.79
CA GLY A 456 24.81 -5.54 -18.22
C GLY A 456 24.72 -5.53 -16.67
N LEU A 457 25.81 -5.11 -16.01
CA LEU A 457 25.93 -4.95 -14.55
C LEU A 457 25.31 -3.64 -13.99
N ALA A 458 24.60 -2.85 -14.79
CA ALA A 458 24.11 -1.54 -14.36
C ALA A 458 23.13 -1.63 -13.17
N LEU A 459 23.34 -0.74 -12.18
CA LEU A 459 22.54 -0.61 -10.96
C LEU A 459 21.02 -0.57 -11.23
N GLY A 460 20.27 -1.29 -10.41
CA GLY A 460 18.81 -1.45 -10.54
C GLY A 460 18.37 -2.30 -11.73
N GLY A 461 19.28 -3.01 -12.40
CA GLY A 461 18.99 -3.99 -13.45
C GLY A 461 18.16 -3.43 -14.61
N LYS A 462 17.25 -4.26 -15.15
CA LYS A 462 16.32 -3.93 -16.25
C LYS A 462 17.02 -3.32 -17.49
N VAL A 463 18.26 -3.73 -17.79
CA VAL A 463 19.17 -3.06 -18.74
C VAL A 463 18.62 -2.96 -20.17
N GLU A 464 18.13 -4.06 -20.75
CA GLU A 464 17.53 -4.04 -22.10
C GLU A 464 16.31 -3.12 -22.20
N PHE A 465 15.47 -3.10 -21.16
CA PHE A 465 14.32 -2.21 -21.07
C PHE A 465 14.76 -0.74 -20.95
N LYS A 466 15.79 -0.43 -20.14
CA LYS A 466 16.39 0.92 -20.08
C LYS A 466 16.97 1.36 -21.43
N ARG A 467 17.73 0.49 -22.12
CA ARG A 467 18.26 0.74 -23.48
C ARG A 467 17.11 1.03 -24.47
N THR A 468 16.04 0.25 -24.42
CA THR A 468 14.85 0.41 -25.28
C THR A 468 14.11 1.73 -25.00
N LEU A 469 13.84 2.06 -23.72
CA LEU A 469 13.16 3.29 -23.33
C LEU A 469 13.89 4.55 -23.81
N ILE A 470 15.22 4.58 -23.78
CA ILE A 470 16.01 5.71 -24.29
C ILE A 470 15.71 5.98 -25.78
N ILE A 471 15.58 4.93 -26.59
CA ILE A 471 15.27 5.03 -28.02
C ILE A 471 13.78 5.35 -28.23
N SER A 472 12.89 4.73 -27.45
CA SER A 472 11.45 4.99 -27.53
C SER A 472 11.07 6.42 -27.11
N PHE A 473 11.73 7.02 -26.11
CA PHE A 473 11.56 8.43 -25.79
C PHE A 473 12.10 9.35 -26.88
N LEU A 474 13.22 9.01 -27.53
CA LEU A 474 13.72 9.75 -28.68
C LEU A 474 12.73 9.70 -29.86
N PHE A 475 12.01 8.60 -30.01
CA PHE A 475 10.94 8.48 -31.00
C PHE A 475 9.67 9.26 -30.63
N LYS A 476 9.20 9.21 -29.37
CA LYS A 476 8.08 10.08 -28.91
C LYS A 476 8.43 11.56 -29.11
N PHE A 477 9.66 11.97 -28.75
CA PHE A 477 10.20 13.31 -28.99
C PHE A 477 10.16 13.72 -30.47
N TYR A 478 10.62 12.84 -31.36
CA TYR A 478 10.58 13.07 -32.81
C TYR A 478 9.14 13.31 -33.29
N LEU A 479 8.19 12.45 -32.90
CA LEU A 479 6.78 12.60 -33.31
C LEU A 479 6.18 13.92 -32.80
N GLU A 480 6.46 14.29 -31.54
CA GLU A 480 5.91 15.49 -30.90
C GLU A 480 6.41 16.76 -31.59
N VAL A 481 7.73 16.85 -31.81
CA VAL A 481 8.36 17.94 -32.56
C VAL A 481 7.86 18.00 -34.00
N SER A 482 7.69 16.85 -34.69
CA SER A 482 7.12 16.82 -36.03
C SER A 482 5.68 17.33 -36.08
N GLN A 483 4.84 17.01 -35.09
CA GLN A 483 3.48 17.53 -35.01
C GLN A 483 3.47 19.05 -34.77
N MET A 484 4.36 19.55 -33.90
CA MET A 484 4.52 20.98 -33.65
C MET A 484 4.97 21.73 -34.90
N LEU A 485 5.99 21.24 -35.61
CA LEU A 485 6.44 21.82 -36.88
C LEU A 485 5.33 21.81 -37.93
N LYS A 486 4.54 20.73 -38.01
CA LYS A 486 3.37 20.66 -38.90
C LYS A 486 2.28 21.68 -38.56
N ARG A 487 2.06 21.99 -37.28
CA ARG A 487 1.12 23.03 -36.83
C ARG A 487 1.63 24.44 -37.12
N MET A 488 2.94 24.67 -36.99
CA MET A 488 3.58 25.98 -37.25
C MET A 488 3.74 26.28 -38.74
N ASP A 489 4.11 25.28 -39.54
CA ASP A 489 4.29 25.37 -40.99
C ASP A 489 3.64 24.15 -41.68
N PRO A 490 2.33 24.25 -42.00
CA PRO A 490 1.61 23.18 -42.65
C PRO A 490 2.05 22.89 -44.09
N VAL A 491 2.85 23.74 -44.73
CA VAL A 491 3.23 23.62 -46.14
C VAL A 491 4.48 22.77 -46.30
N HIS A 492 5.52 23.03 -45.52
CA HIS A 492 6.82 22.37 -45.70
C HIS A 492 6.97 21.05 -44.92
N TYR A 493 6.18 20.84 -43.86
CA TYR A 493 6.25 19.62 -43.06
C TYR A 493 5.14 18.62 -43.43
N PRO A 494 5.44 17.30 -43.49
CA PRO A 494 4.44 16.27 -43.73
C PRO A 494 3.53 16.10 -42.50
N SER A 495 2.30 15.62 -42.73
CA SER A 495 1.46 15.17 -41.61
C SER A 495 2.07 13.93 -40.95
N LEU A 496 1.75 13.72 -39.67
CA LEU A 496 1.92 12.40 -39.06
C LEU A 496 1.00 11.39 -39.76
N THR A 497 1.42 10.13 -39.75
CA THR A 497 0.52 9.02 -40.11
C THR A 497 -0.52 8.88 -39.01
N ASP A 498 -1.81 8.88 -39.36
CA ASP A 498 -2.95 8.85 -38.42
C ASP A 498 -2.77 7.77 -37.32
N LYS A 499 -2.31 6.57 -37.70
CA LYS A 499 -2.06 5.46 -36.77
C LYS A 499 -1.00 5.71 -35.68
N TYR A 500 -0.23 6.78 -35.80
CA TYR A 500 0.86 7.15 -34.89
C TYR A 500 0.48 8.29 -33.94
N GLU A 501 -0.64 9.00 -34.14
CA GLU A 501 -1.00 10.16 -33.31
C GLU A 501 -1.18 9.79 -31.83
N SER A 502 -1.81 8.65 -31.56
CA SER A 502 -2.00 8.12 -30.19
C SER A 502 -0.70 7.80 -29.44
N ALA A 503 0.47 7.82 -30.09
CA ALA A 503 1.75 7.76 -29.40
C ALA A 503 2.02 9.01 -28.56
N LEU A 504 1.44 10.16 -28.90
CA LEU A 504 1.65 11.45 -28.24
C LEU A 504 0.76 11.65 -27.01
N GLU A 505 -0.38 10.96 -26.96
CA GLU A 505 -1.29 11.01 -25.83
C GLU A 505 -0.81 10.14 -24.67
N ASP A 506 -0.56 10.76 -23.52
CA ASP A 506 -0.21 10.05 -22.29
C ASP A 506 -1.46 9.52 -21.55
N LEU A 507 -1.37 8.29 -21.02
CA LEU A 507 -2.44 7.58 -20.32
C LEU A 507 -2.80 8.21 -18.95
N HIS A 508 -3.61 9.27 -18.92
CA HIS A 508 -4.06 9.93 -17.70
C HIS A 508 -5.49 9.53 -17.30
N SER A 509 -5.73 9.14 -16.05
CA SER A 509 -7.09 9.12 -15.48
C SER A 509 -7.45 10.52 -14.95
N ARG A 510 -8.46 11.14 -15.56
CA ARG A 510 -9.05 12.42 -15.11
C ARG A 510 -10.31 12.24 -14.25
N HIS A 511 -10.92 11.05 -14.28
CA HIS A 511 -12.20 10.76 -13.59
C HIS A 511 -12.17 9.37 -12.93
N HIS A 512 -13.01 9.17 -11.92
CA HIS A 512 -13.28 7.85 -11.33
C HIS A 512 -14.79 7.68 -11.11
N CYS A 513 -15.40 6.74 -11.84
CA CYS A 513 -16.82 6.40 -11.76
C CYS A 513 -16.99 5.00 -11.15
N SER A 514 -18.09 4.81 -10.43
CA SER A 514 -18.41 3.52 -9.82
C SER A 514 -19.91 3.31 -9.68
N ILE A 515 -20.36 2.08 -9.94
CA ILE A 515 -21.77 1.66 -9.84
C ILE A 515 -21.83 0.40 -8.99
N LEU A 516 -22.65 0.41 -7.96
CA LEU A 516 -22.82 -0.70 -7.03
C LEU A 516 -24.28 -1.17 -7.09
N LYS A 517 -24.48 -2.49 -7.21
CA LYS A 517 -25.79 -3.13 -7.21
C LYS A 517 -25.81 -4.24 -6.18
N TYR A 518 -26.83 -4.22 -5.32
CA TYR A 518 -27.09 -5.25 -4.32
C TYR A 518 -28.58 -5.28 -3.99
N GLN A 519 -29.05 -6.37 -3.38
CA GLN A 519 -30.43 -6.52 -2.96
C GLN A 519 -30.66 -5.80 -1.60
N SER A 520 -31.68 -4.96 -1.52
CA SER A 520 -32.13 -4.37 -0.25
C SER A 520 -32.76 -5.43 0.67
N ALA A 521 -32.79 -5.16 1.98
CA ALA A 521 -33.52 -5.99 2.94
C ALA A 521 -35.00 -6.19 2.55
N ASP A 522 -35.60 -7.31 2.98
CA ASP A 522 -37.02 -7.63 2.73
C ASP A 522 -37.92 -6.57 3.38
N SER A 523 -38.95 -6.11 2.67
CA SER A 523 -39.94 -5.16 3.22
C SER A 523 -40.75 -5.73 4.38
N LYS A 524 -40.71 -7.04 4.59
CA LYS A 524 -41.29 -7.74 5.76
C LYS A 524 -40.34 -7.82 6.97
N GLN A 525 -39.07 -7.44 6.81
CA GLN A 525 -38.10 -7.45 7.90
C GLN A 525 -38.41 -6.34 8.91
N LEU A 526 -38.23 -6.61 10.20
CA LEU A 526 -38.42 -5.60 11.24
C LEU A 526 -37.36 -4.48 11.08
N PRO A 527 -37.70 -3.19 11.20
CA PRO A 527 -36.74 -2.09 11.05
C PRO A 527 -35.53 -2.13 12.01
N GLN A 528 -35.65 -2.87 13.12
CA GLN A 528 -34.59 -3.09 14.11
C GLN A 528 -33.66 -4.27 13.79
N ASP A 529 -34.05 -5.17 12.87
CA ASP A 529 -33.20 -6.28 12.43
C ASP A 529 -32.22 -5.75 11.37
N THR A 530 -30.94 -5.66 11.76
CA THR A 530 -29.89 -5.04 10.95
C THR A 530 -29.19 -5.99 9.98
N ILE A 531 -29.59 -7.26 9.88
CA ILE A 531 -29.04 -8.17 8.86
C ILE A 531 -29.42 -7.67 7.45
N GLY A 532 -28.49 -7.77 6.49
CA GLY A 532 -28.67 -7.26 5.12
C GLY A 532 -28.58 -5.74 4.97
N HIS A 533 -28.48 -4.99 6.08
CA HIS A 533 -28.33 -3.53 6.04
C HIS A 533 -26.85 -3.13 5.88
N ALA A 534 -26.62 -2.01 5.20
CA ALA A 534 -25.30 -1.42 4.95
C ALA A 534 -24.71 -0.72 6.20
N ILE A 535 -24.61 -1.46 7.32
CA ILE A 535 -24.16 -0.92 8.61
C ILE A 535 -22.67 -0.57 8.55
N MET A 536 -22.34 0.67 8.89
CA MET A 536 -20.96 1.15 9.02
C MET A 536 -20.16 0.28 10.01
N HIS A 537 -18.90 0.01 9.67
CA HIS A 537 -17.95 -0.66 10.57
C HIS A 537 -17.94 -0.02 11.98
N LEU A 538 -18.10 -0.80 13.05
CA LEU A 538 -18.25 -0.30 14.43
C LEU A 538 -17.12 0.63 14.91
N SER A 539 -15.90 0.38 14.44
CA SER A 539 -14.74 1.24 14.74
C SER A 539 -14.49 2.33 13.69
N GLY A 540 -15.35 2.49 12.68
CA GLY A 540 -15.13 3.39 11.53
C GLY A 540 -14.87 4.85 11.94
N ILE A 541 -15.72 5.41 12.78
CA ILE A 541 -15.50 6.75 13.35
C ILE A 541 -14.22 6.80 14.21
N LYS A 542 -13.90 5.73 14.96
CA LYS A 542 -12.67 5.65 15.77
C LYS A 542 -11.40 5.54 14.91
N HIS A 543 -11.50 4.96 13.71
CA HIS A 543 -10.44 5.00 12.70
C HIS A 543 -10.27 6.42 12.16
N ALA A 544 -11.39 7.11 11.93
CA ALA A 544 -11.42 8.46 11.40
C ALA A 544 -10.96 9.53 12.39
N THR A 545 -11.19 9.38 13.70
CA THR A 545 -10.74 10.30 14.76
C THR A 545 -9.38 9.95 15.37
N GLY A 546 -8.75 8.84 14.95
CA GLY A 546 -7.51 8.32 15.53
C GLY A 546 -7.66 7.59 16.88
N GLU A 547 -8.86 7.58 17.48
CA GLU A 547 -9.16 6.94 18.77
C GLU A 547 -9.11 5.40 18.76
N ALA A 548 -8.95 4.79 17.58
CA ALA A 548 -8.71 3.36 17.44
C ALA A 548 -7.28 3.00 17.88
N ILE A 549 -7.16 2.52 19.12
CA ILE A 549 -5.91 1.96 19.69
C ILE A 549 -5.55 0.64 19.00
N TYR A 550 -4.38 0.57 18.37
CA TYR A 550 -3.69 -0.66 17.95
C TYR A 550 -2.59 -1.03 18.96
N CYS A 551 -1.88 -2.14 18.78
CA CYS A 551 -0.91 -2.66 19.76
C CYS A 551 0.19 -1.64 20.15
N ASP A 552 0.71 -0.90 19.16
CA ASP A 552 1.78 0.10 19.28
C ASP A 552 1.23 1.52 19.61
N ASP A 553 -0.06 1.61 19.95
CA ASP A 553 -0.72 2.82 20.47
C ASP A 553 -1.12 2.68 21.94
N MET A 554 -0.75 1.56 22.58
CA MET A 554 -0.98 1.40 24.02
C MET A 554 -0.03 2.34 24.78
N PRO A 555 -0.45 2.90 25.93
CA PRO A 555 0.43 3.70 26.77
C PRO A 555 1.68 2.91 27.19
N THR A 556 2.82 3.60 27.22
CA THR A 556 4.09 3.05 27.69
C THR A 556 3.96 2.53 29.13
N VAL A 557 4.40 1.30 29.39
CA VAL A 557 4.36 0.69 30.74
C VAL A 557 5.64 1.08 31.51
N ASP A 558 5.55 1.18 32.85
CA ASP A 558 6.73 1.51 33.66
C ASP A 558 7.85 0.48 33.43
N ARG A 559 9.05 0.98 33.13
CA ARG A 559 10.25 0.19 32.81
C ARG A 559 10.08 -0.80 31.64
N GLU A 560 9.20 -0.49 30.68
CA GLU A 560 9.18 -1.26 29.43
C GLU A 560 10.54 -1.19 28.71
N LEU A 561 10.96 -2.33 28.16
CA LEU A 561 12.18 -2.45 27.36
C LEU A 561 11.83 -2.72 25.91
N PHE A 562 12.70 -2.27 25.01
CA PHE A 562 12.55 -2.44 23.57
C PHE A 562 13.46 -3.57 23.10
N LEU A 563 12.94 -4.41 22.21
CA LEU A 563 13.68 -5.50 21.58
C LEU A 563 13.87 -5.21 20.08
N THR A 564 15.03 -5.55 19.53
CA THR A 564 15.26 -5.55 18.08
C THR A 564 16.08 -6.77 17.68
N PHE A 565 15.58 -7.54 16.72
CA PHE A 565 16.31 -8.70 16.19
C PHE A 565 17.46 -8.28 15.29
N VAL A 566 18.56 -9.03 15.38
CA VAL A 566 19.64 -9.03 14.38
C VAL A 566 19.37 -10.18 13.41
N THR A 567 19.47 -9.88 12.11
CA THR A 567 19.09 -10.79 11.05
C THR A 567 20.23 -11.04 10.07
N SER A 568 20.27 -12.26 9.51
CA SER A 568 21.32 -12.68 8.59
C SER A 568 21.41 -11.78 7.35
N SER A 569 22.62 -11.37 7.01
CA SER A 569 22.92 -10.74 5.72
C SER A 569 23.26 -11.75 4.60
N GLY A 570 23.54 -13.01 4.94
CA GLY A 570 23.86 -14.08 4.00
C GLY A 570 22.68 -15.01 3.75
N ALA A 571 22.53 -15.50 2.51
CA ALA A 571 21.44 -16.41 2.15
C ALA A 571 21.73 -17.89 2.44
N HIS A 572 22.99 -18.32 2.39
CA HIS A 572 23.40 -19.65 2.86
C HIS A 572 24.85 -19.57 3.33
N ALA A 573 25.07 -19.54 4.64
CA ALA A 573 26.39 -19.29 5.22
C ALA A 573 26.55 -19.90 6.61
N LYS A 574 27.78 -20.25 6.98
CA LYS A 574 28.16 -20.54 8.36
C LYS A 574 28.49 -19.22 9.08
N ILE A 575 28.02 -19.06 10.31
CA ILE A 575 28.48 -17.99 11.20
C ILE A 575 29.81 -18.45 11.81
N VAL A 576 30.87 -17.68 11.59
CA VAL A 576 32.23 -17.99 12.07
C VAL A 576 32.48 -17.40 13.45
N SER A 577 32.01 -16.17 13.68
CA SER A 577 32.11 -15.47 14.95
C SER A 577 31.12 -14.32 15.05
N ILE A 578 30.67 -14.02 16.26
CA ILE A 578 29.83 -12.88 16.61
C ILE A 578 30.54 -12.10 17.73
N ASP A 579 30.94 -10.86 17.47
CA ASP A 579 31.46 -9.94 18.50
C ASP A 579 30.35 -9.00 18.95
N LEU A 580 29.99 -9.14 20.23
CA LEU A 580 28.94 -8.40 20.93
C LEU A 580 29.51 -7.34 21.89
N SER A 581 30.84 -7.27 22.06
CA SER A 581 31.49 -6.49 23.13
C SER A 581 31.19 -4.99 23.03
N GLU A 582 31.29 -4.43 21.83
CA GLU A 582 31.00 -3.02 21.58
C GLU A 582 29.51 -2.70 21.79
N ALA A 583 28.61 -3.61 21.38
CA ALA A 583 27.16 -3.44 21.54
C ALA A 583 26.72 -3.50 23.01
N LEU A 584 27.25 -4.44 23.79
CA LEU A 584 26.98 -4.56 25.24
C LEU A 584 27.55 -3.39 26.05
N SER A 585 28.57 -2.69 25.54
CA SER A 585 29.16 -1.53 26.21
C SER A 585 28.36 -0.22 26.07
N LEU A 586 27.31 -0.20 25.23
CA LEU A 586 26.56 1.03 24.95
C LEU A 586 25.57 1.40 26.06
N PRO A 587 25.45 2.69 26.44
CA PRO A 587 24.50 3.13 27.46
C PRO A 587 23.06 2.72 27.18
N GLY A 588 22.43 2.07 28.17
CA GLY A 588 21.04 1.63 28.15
C GLY A 588 20.75 0.40 27.30
N VAL A 589 21.78 -0.29 26.79
CA VAL A 589 21.64 -1.70 26.40
C VAL A 589 21.56 -2.53 27.67
N VAL A 590 20.54 -3.38 27.77
CA VAL A 590 20.26 -4.21 28.96
C VAL A 590 20.82 -5.61 28.75
N ASP A 591 20.56 -6.22 27.59
CA ASP A 591 20.99 -7.58 27.29
C ASP A 591 21.02 -7.88 25.78
N VAL A 592 21.71 -8.96 25.41
CA VAL A 592 21.83 -9.46 24.04
C VAL A 592 21.62 -10.99 24.02
N VAL A 593 20.41 -11.39 23.64
CA VAL A 593 19.97 -12.81 23.63
C VAL A 593 20.44 -13.51 22.37
N THR A 594 21.00 -14.71 22.52
CA THR A 594 21.51 -15.60 21.46
C THR A 594 20.96 -17.02 21.65
N GLU A 595 21.26 -17.96 20.74
CA GLU A 595 20.87 -19.38 20.89
C GLU A 595 21.30 -19.99 22.24
N GLU A 596 22.49 -19.65 22.74
CA GLU A 596 23.04 -20.23 23.98
C GLU A 596 22.17 -19.92 25.20
N HIS A 597 21.60 -18.70 25.25
CA HIS A 597 20.70 -18.23 26.30
C HIS A 597 19.34 -18.95 26.30
N LEU A 598 18.98 -19.64 25.22
CA LEU A 598 17.69 -20.32 25.04
C LEU A 598 17.70 -21.80 25.47
N HIS A 599 18.74 -22.29 26.16
CA HIS A 599 18.83 -23.54 26.95
C HIS A 599 17.75 -24.63 26.70
N GLY A 600 17.69 -25.16 25.47
CA GLY A 600 16.80 -26.26 25.07
C GLY A 600 15.34 -25.88 24.74
N VAL A 601 14.95 -24.60 24.85
CA VAL A 601 13.66 -24.05 24.36
C VAL A 601 13.79 -23.33 23.02
N ASN A 602 15.00 -23.33 22.44
CA ASN A 602 15.25 -22.73 21.13
C ASN A 602 14.46 -23.41 19.99
N SER A 603 13.92 -24.63 20.16
CA SER A 603 13.22 -25.33 19.09
C SER A 603 11.71 -25.50 19.31
N LEU A 604 10.95 -25.25 18.24
CA LEU A 604 9.50 -25.42 18.19
C LEU A 604 9.14 -26.56 17.23
N CYS A 605 8.16 -27.38 17.63
CA CYS A 605 7.64 -28.51 16.83
C CYS A 605 8.74 -29.40 16.21
N GLN A 606 9.72 -29.78 17.05
CA GLN A 606 10.75 -30.81 16.81
C GLN A 606 11.79 -30.58 15.70
N LYS A 607 11.78 -29.50 14.90
CA LYS A 607 12.70 -29.39 13.74
C LYS A 607 13.38 -28.05 13.44
N GLU A 608 12.98 -26.91 14.00
CA GLU A 608 13.65 -25.62 13.72
C GLU A 608 13.90 -24.78 14.95
N LYS A 609 14.96 -23.97 14.87
CA LYS A 609 15.51 -23.09 15.91
C LYS A 609 14.98 -21.65 15.76
N LEU A 610 14.70 -20.98 16.89
CA LEU A 610 14.19 -19.60 16.98
C LEU A 610 15.31 -18.56 16.72
N LEU A 611 16.50 -18.79 17.27
CA LEU A 611 17.76 -18.12 16.92
C LEU A 611 18.77 -19.18 16.47
N VAL A 612 19.61 -18.90 15.46
CA VAL A 612 20.62 -19.86 14.98
C VAL A 612 22.03 -19.29 15.04
N THR A 613 22.94 -19.92 15.78
CA THR A 613 24.33 -19.44 15.91
C THR A 613 25.35 -20.14 15.01
N GLU A 614 24.99 -21.25 14.35
CA GLU A 614 25.93 -22.02 13.51
C GLU A 614 25.79 -21.74 12.01
N GLU A 615 24.59 -21.88 11.45
CA GLU A 615 24.35 -21.86 10.00
C GLU A 615 23.04 -21.14 9.66
N VAL A 616 23.10 -20.21 8.71
CA VAL A 616 21.96 -19.44 8.21
C VAL A 616 21.54 -19.95 6.84
N PHE A 617 20.24 -20.14 6.65
CA PHE A 617 19.61 -20.74 5.48
C PHE A 617 18.78 -19.75 4.64
N CYS A 618 18.66 -18.49 5.10
CA CYS A 618 18.16 -17.38 4.30
C CYS A 618 18.63 -16.02 4.85
N ALA A 619 18.69 -15.02 3.98
CA ALA A 619 18.85 -13.63 4.39
C ALA A 619 17.59 -13.19 5.14
N GLY A 620 17.75 -12.48 6.25
CA GLY A 620 16.65 -12.13 7.16
C GLY A 620 16.42 -13.12 8.31
N GLN A 621 17.07 -14.30 8.34
CA GLN A 621 16.93 -15.25 9.44
C GLN A 621 17.45 -14.68 10.77
N LEU A 622 16.76 -14.97 11.88
CA LEU A 622 17.14 -14.49 13.21
C LEU A 622 18.31 -15.31 13.78
N PHE A 623 19.27 -14.63 14.41
CA PHE A 623 20.32 -15.29 15.21
C PHE A 623 20.59 -14.61 16.56
N CYS A 624 20.15 -13.37 16.75
CA CYS A 624 20.37 -12.61 17.97
C CYS A 624 19.22 -11.60 18.19
N ALA A 625 18.98 -11.20 19.44
CA ALA A 625 18.05 -10.13 19.80
C ALA A 625 18.69 -9.16 20.81
N VAL A 626 18.59 -7.86 20.56
CA VAL A 626 19.12 -6.81 21.45
C VAL A 626 17.99 -6.19 22.25
N ILE A 627 18.19 -6.05 23.55
CA ILE A 627 17.24 -5.46 24.50
C ILE A 627 17.84 -4.17 25.07
N ALA A 628 17.09 -3.08 25.07
CA ALA A 628 17.53 -1.76 25.56
C ALA A 628 16.38 -0.90 26.09
N ASP A 629 16.71 0.15 26.84
CA ASP A 629 15.76 1.15 27.38
C ASP A 629 14.99 1.92 26.28
N SER A 630 15.44 1.89 25.04
CA SER A 630 14.73 2.49 23.91
C SER A 630 15.01 1.81 22.56
N GLU A 631 14.03 1.90 21.66
CA GLU A 631 14.10 1.47 20.25
C GLU A 631 15.24 2.16 19.46
N VAL A 632 15.75 3.29 19.94
CA VAL A 632 16.89 3.99 19.34
C VAL A 632 18.20 3.31 19.76
N GLN A 633 18.35 2.96 21.04
CA GLN A 633 19.53 2.27 21.57
C GLN A 633 19.68 0.86 21.01
N THR A 634 18.58 0.09 20.89
CA THR A 634 18.65 -1.24 20.25
C THR A 634 19.23 -1.16 18.83
N LYS A 635 18.73 -0.24 18.00
CA LYS A 635 19.19 -0.04 16.62
C LYS A 635 20.59 0.54 16.50
N GLN A 636 21.09 1.23 17.52
CA GLN A 636 22.48 1.67 17.59
C GLN A 636 23.41 0.50 17.93
N ALA A 637 23.04 -0.31 18.92
CA ALA A 637 23.79 -1.49 19.33
C ALA A 637 23.89 -2.56 18.23
N VAL A 638 22.80 -2.83 17.51
CA VAL A 638 22.78 -3.69 16.32
C VAL A 638 23.84 -3.28 15.28
N LYS A 639 24.11 -1.97 15.13
CA LYS A 639 25.09 -1.46 14.15
C LYS A 639 26.55 -1.63 14.56
N GLN A 640 26.84 -1.84 15.85
CA GLN A 640 28.21 -2.05 16.34
C GLN A 640 28.62 -3.54 16.43
N MET A 641 27.67 -4.45 16.24
CA MET A 641 27.96 -5.89 16.20
C MET A 641 28.77 -6.26 14.97
N LYS A 642 29.86 -7.02 15.16
CA LYS A 642 30.72 -7.50 14.06
C LYS A 642 30.50 -8.99 13.91
N ILE A 643 30.04 -9.39 12.72
CA ILE A 643 29.64 -10.78 12.44
C ILE A 643 30.40 -11.23 11.20
N ILE A 644 31.06 -12.38 11.31
CA ILE A 644 31.84 -12.96 10.22
C ILE A 644 31.10 -14.18 9.69
N TYR A 645 30.78 -14.16 8.39
CA TYR A 645 30.12 -15.24 7.68
C TYR A 645 31.11 -15.96 6.75
N GLN A 646 30.88 -17.25 6.54
CA GLN A 646 31.52 -18.06 5.50
C GLN A 646 30.43 -18.64 4.60
N ASP A 647 30.33 -18.18 3.36
CA ASP A 647 29.31 -18.65 2.41
C ASP A 647 29.42 -20.16 2.16
N LEU A 648 28.27 -20.84 2.11
CA LEU A 648 28.14 -22.27 1.89
C LEU A 648 27.58 -22.59 0.50
N LYS A 649 27.79 -23.83 0.04
CA LYS A 649 27.29 -24.35 -1.24
C LYS A 649 26.57 -25.70 -1.04
N PRO A 650 25.52 -26.00 -1.83
CA PRO A 650 24.94 -25.16 -2.89
C PRO A 650 24.12 -23.99 -2.33
N LEU A 651 24.18 -22.84 -2.98
CA LEU A 651 23.23 -21.75 -2.75
C LEU A 651 22.06 -21.97 -3.72
N ILE A 652 20.89 -22.33 -3.20
CA ILE A 652 19.69 -22.64 -3.98
C ILE A 652 18.72 -21.46 -3.83
N LEU A 653 18.45 -20.75 -4.92
CA LEU A 653 17.58 -19.58 -4.95
C LEU A 653 16.36 -19.78 -5.84
N THR A 654 16.51 -20.40 -7.02
CA THR A 654 15.38 -20.60 -7.97
C THR A 654 14.74 -21.97 -7.88
N ILE A 655 13.55 -22.06 -8.46
CA ILE A 655 12.75 -23.28 -8.64
C ILE A 655 13.58 -24.35 -9.38
N GLU A 656 14.22 -23.96 -10.47
CA GLU A 656 15.01 -24.83 -11.34
C GLU A 656 16.26 -25.36 -10.61
N GLU A 657 16.91 -24.53 -9.78
CA GLU A 657 18.03 -24.95 -8.94
C GLU A 657 17.57 -25.95 -7.86
N ALA A 658 16.42 -25.68 -7.22
CA ALA A 658 15.82 -26.61 -6.25
C ALA A 658 15.47 -27.95 -6.90
N ILE A 659 15.03 -27.95 -8.17
CA ILE A 659 14.77 -29.16 -8.95
C ILE A 659 16.06 -29.93 -9.24
N GLN A 660 17.12 -29.26 -9.73
CA GLN A 660 18.41 -29.89 -10.01
C GLN A 660 19.03 -30.54 -8.76
N HIS A 661 18.82 -29.94 -7.59
CA HIS A 661 19.31 -30.45 -6.30
C HIS A 661 18.33 -31.38 -5.55
N ASN A 662 17.19 -31.75 -6.15
CA ASN A 662 16.13 -32.57 -5.51
C ASN A 662 15.65 -32.03 -4.14
N SER A 663 15.62 -30.69 -3.97
CA SER A 663 15.31 -30.01 -2.71
C SER A 663 13.79 -29.88 -2.48
N PHE A 664 13.13 -31.02 -2.29
CA PHE A 664 11.67 -31.12 -2.25
C PHE A 664 11.11 -31.70 -0.95
N LYS A 665 9.82 -31.43 -0.71
CA LYS A 665 8.96 -32.21 0.20
C LYS A 665 8.19 -33.29 -0.60
N PRO A 666 7.56 -34.27 0.07
CA PRO A 666 6.82 -35.34 -0.61
C PRO A 666 5.77 -34.82 -1.61
N GLU A 667 5.61 -35.55 -2.71
CA GLU A 667 4.63 -35.27 -3.77
C GLU A 667 3.20 -35.26 -3.23
N LYS A 668 2.36 -34.39 -3.80
CA LYS A 668 0.89 -34.47 -3.70
C LYS A 668 0.31 -34.64 -5.11
N LYS A 669 -0.63 -35.57 -5.27
CA LYS A 669 -1.23 -35.94 -6.56
C LYS A 669 -2.76 -35.94 -6.48
N LEU A 670 -3.41 -35.52 -7.55
CA LEU A 670 -4.85 -35.64 -7.78
C LEU A 670 -5.08 -36.15 -9.21
N GLU A 671 -5.87 -37.22 -9.36
CA GLU A 671 -6.16 -37.85 -10.64
C GLU A 671 -7.66 -38.06 -10.82
N TYR A 672 -8.14 -37.83 -12.05
CA TYR A 672 -9.53 -38.02 -12.44
C TYR A 672 -9.57 -38.53 -13.90
N GLY A 673 -10.30 -39.61 -14.17
CA GLY A 673 -10.28 -40.26 -15.48
C GLY A 673 -8.94 -40.94 -15.81
N ASN A 674 -8.65 -41.15 -17.10
CA ASN A 674 -7.38 -41.70 -17.58
C ASN A 674 -6.76 -40.75 -18.63
N VAL A 675 -5.74 -40.00 -18.19
CA VAL A 675 -5.06 -39.01 -19.03
C VAL A 675 -4.18 -39.64 -20.12
N ASP A 676 -3.63 -40.83 -19.87
CA ASP A 676 -2.68 -41.49 -20.78
C ASP A 676 -3.40 -42.08 -22.00
N GLU A 677 -4.63 -42.58 -21.83
CA GLU A 677 -5.50 -42.94 -22.96
C GLU A 677 -6.07 -41.70 -23.65
N ALA A 678 -6.41 -40.63 -22.91
CA ALA A 678 -6.94 -39.41 -23.48
C ALA A 678 -5.96 -38.74 -24.46
N PHE A 679 -4.66 -38.69 -24.13
CA PHE A 679 -3.64 -38.11 -25.00
C PHE A 679 -3.47 -38.82 -26.36
N LYS A 680 -3.91 -40.08 -26.49
CA LYS A 680 -3.89 -40.80 -27.78
C LYS A 680 -5.03 -40.37 -28.73
N MET A 681 -6.03 -39.68 -28.20
CA MET A 681 -7.32 -39.40 -28.86
C MET A 681 -7.58 -37.90 -29.09
N VAL A 682 -6.63 -37.01 -28.77
CA VAL A 682 -6.76 -35.56 -28.96
C VAL A 682 -6.16 -35.11 -30.29
N ASP A 683 -6.78 -34.10 -30.92
CA ASP A 683 -6.32 -33.55 -32.20
C ASP A 683 -4.93 -32.89 -32.12
N GLN A 684 -4.58 -32.32 -30.95
CA GLN A 684 -3.36 -31.57 -30.72
C GLN A 684 -2.88 -31.71 -29.27
N ILE A 685 -1.56 -31.66 -29.07
CA ILE A 685 -0.91 -31.58 -27.76
C ILE A 685 -0.19 -30.23 -27.69
N LEU A 686 -0.35 -29.51 -26.58
CA LEU A 686 0.30 -28.24 -26.30
C LEU A 686 1.08 -28.34 -25.00
N GLU A 687 2.39 -28.12 -25.07
CA GLU A 687 3.26 -28.00 -23.91
C GLU A 687 3.57 -26.53 -23.61
N GLY A 688 3.74 -26.19 -22.33
CA GLY A 688 4.02 -24.83 -21.91
C GLY A 688 4.23 -24.69 -20.41
N GLU A 689 4.89 -23.60 -20.04
CA GLU A 689 5.25 -23.25 -18.67
C GLU A 689 5.09 -21.74 -18.45
N ILE A 690 4.98 -21.32 -17.19
CA ILE A 690 4.83 -19.92 -16.80
C ILE A 690 5.26 -19.72 -15.35
N HIS A 691 5.95 -18.61 -15.12
CA HIS A 691 6.36 -18.17 -13.79
C HIS A 691 5.45 -17.03 -13.31
N MET A 692 5.10 -17.05 -12.03
CA MET A 692 4.39 -16.01 -11.29
C MET A 692 5.18 -15.58 -10.05
N GLY A 693 5.64 -14.33 -9.98
CA GLY A 693 6.39 -13.84 -8.82
C GLY A 693 5.59 -13.85 -7.51
N GLY A 694 6.30 -13.89 -6.38
CA GLY A 694 5.72 -13.77 -5.04
C GLY A 694 5.20 -12.36 -4.69
N GLN A 695 4.45 -12.27 -3.59
CA GLN A 695 3.84 -11.04 -3.08
C GLN A 695 4.25 -10.78 -1.62
N GLU A 696 4.41 -9.52 -1.25
CA GLU A 696 4.50 -9.10 0.14
C GLU A 696 3.10 -8.78 0.68
N HIS A 697 2.82 -9.07 1.94
CA HIS A 697 1.49 -8.87 2.51
C HIS A 697 1.12 -7.38 2.60
N PHE A 698 2.14 -6.55 2.88
CA PHE A 698 2.06 -5.09 3.00
C PHE A 698 0.93 -4.62 3.94
N TYR A 699 0.74 -5.29 5.07
CA TYR A 699 -0.14 -4.77 6.12
C TYR A 699 0.40 -3.41 6.63
N MET A 700 -0.50 -2.42 6.75
CA MET A 700 -0.09 -1.03 6.98
C MET A 700 0.50 -0.82 8.39
N LYS A 701 0.12 -1.67 9.35
CA LYS A 701 0.70 -1.76 10.70
C LYS A 701 1.71 -2.91 10.72
N THR A 702 3.01 -2.60 10.74
CA THR A 702 4.10 -3.59 10.84
C THR A 702 3.96 -4.47 12.09
N GLN A 703 4.64 -5.62 12.15
CA GLN A 703 4.63 -6.53 13.31
C GLN A 703 4.82 -5.80 14.65
N SER A 704 4.05 -6.18 15.68
CA SER A 704 4.09 -5.53 17.01
C SER A 704 3.48 -6.42 18.09
N MET A 705 4.10 -6.42 19.26
CA MET A 705 3.62 -7.05 20.50
C MET A 705 4.14 -6.29 21.72
N LEU A 706 3.44 -6.42 22.84
CA LEU A 706 3.86 -6.01 24.18
C LEU A 706 3.62 -7.19 25.13
N VAL A 707 4.66 -7.59 25.87
CA VAL A 707 4.62 -8.72 26.81
C VAL A 707 4.78 -8.17 28.23
N LEU A 708 3.79 -8.41 29.09
CA LEU A 708 3.74 -7.89 30.45
C LEU A 708 3.69 -9.04 31.47
N PRO A 709 4.80 -9.35 32.17
CA PRO A 709 4.76 -10.22 33.33
C PRO A 709 4.01 -9.52 34.47
N LYS A 710 3.12 -10.25 35.16
CA LYS A 710 2.32 -9.74 36.29
C LYS A 710 3.11 -9.60 37.59
N GLY A 711 4.21 -10.35 37.72
CA GLY A 711 5.02 -10.41 38.95
C GLY A 711 4.52 -11.40 40.00
N GLU A 712 3.31 -11.94 39.83
CA GLU A 712 2.73 -13.04 40.63
C GLU A 712 2.65 -14.30 39.77
N ASP A 713 2.83 -15.48 40.38
CA ASP A 713 2.57 -16.81 39.78
C ASP A 713 3.22 -17.12 38.41
N GLN A 714 4.21 -16.32 38.01
CA GLN A 714 4.80 -16.31 36.65
C GLN A 714 3.75 -16.02 35.55
N GLU A 715 2.69 -15.27 35.87
CA GLU A 715 1.64 -14.90 34.94
C GLU A 715 2.09 -13.82 33.94
N ILE A 716 1.65 -13.95 32.68
CA ILE A 716 2.08 -13.10 31.58
C ILE A 716 0.88 -12.75 30.68
N ASP A 717 0.65 -11.44 30.50
CA ASP A 717 -0.21 -10.92 29.43
C ASP A 717 0.61 -10.67 28.16
N VAL A 718 0.13 -11.16 27.03
CA VAL A 718 0.69 -10.92 25.70
C VAL A 718 -0.33 -10.15 24.87
N TYR A 719 -0.09 -8.85 24.70
CA TYR A 719 -0.84 -8.02 23.77
C TYR A 719 -0.15 -8.08 22.41
N VAL A 720 -0.83 -8.57 21.38
CA VAL A 720 -0.18 -8.85 20.10
C VAL A 720 -1.13 -8.64 18.94
N SER A 721 -0.56 -8.24 17.80
CA SER A 721 -1.26 -8.27 16.53
C SER A 721 -1.17 -9.68 15.96
N THR A 722 -2.20 -10.50 16.12
CA THR A 722 -2.20 -11.90 15.64
C THR A 722 -3.59 -12.37 15.19
N GLN A 723 -3.61 -13.11 14.09
CA GLN A 723 -4.79 -13.87 13.66
C GLN A 723 -5.01 -15.14 14.50
N PHE A 724 -4.05 -15.55 15.34
CA PHE A 724 -4.11 -16.83 16.07
C PHE A 724 -3.63 -16.71 17.54
N PRO A 725 -4.44 -16.13 18.46
CA PRO A 725 -4.06 -15.91 19.85
C PRO A 725 -3.64 -17.19 20.59
N LYS A 726 -4.36 -18.30 20.37
CA LYS A 726 -4.06 -19.59 20.99
C LYS A 726 -2.66 -20.10 20.61
N TYR A 727 -2.22 -19.91 19.37
CA TYR A 727 -0.88 -20.32 18.92
C TYR A 727 0.22 -19.50 19.60
N ILE A 728 0.02 -18.20 19.79
CA ILE A 728 0.93 -17.35 20.58
C ILE A 728 0.97 -17.81 22.05
N GLN A 729 -0.21 -18.10 22.63
CA GLN A 729 -0.34 -18.62 23.99
C GLN A 729 0.44 -19.94 24.17
N ASP A 730 0.22 -20.91 23.27
CA ASP A 730 0.89 -22.21 23.28
C ASP A 730 2.42 -22.08 23.19
N ILE A 731 2.92 -21.22 22.30
CA ILE A 731 4.36 -21.03 22.11
C ILE A 731 4.99 -20.32 23.29
N VAL A 732 4.43 -19.22 23.77
CA VAL A 732 5.00 -18.47 24.90
C VAL A 732 5.02 -19.35 26.15
N ALA A 733 3.96 -20.13 26.39
CA ALA A 733 3.93 -21.12 27.46
C ALA A 733 5.02 -22.21 27.28
N SER A 734 5.14 -22.79 26.08
CA SER A 734 6.16 -23.80 25.75
C SER A 734 7.60 -23.28 25.92
N THR A 735 7.90 -22.10 25.39
CA THR A 735 9.22 -21.46 25.47
C THR A 735 9.61 -21.12 26.90
N LEU A 736 8.65 -20.72 27.74
CA LEU A 736 8.90 -20.40 29.15
C LEU A 736 8.76 -21.62 30.08
N LYS A 737 8.43 -22.81 29.53
CA LYS A 737 8.09 -24.04 30.28
C LYS A 737 6.96 -23.84 31.31
N LEU A 738 6.04 -22.92 31.01
CA LEU A 738 4.89 -22.59 31.85
C LEU A 738 3.65 -23.38 31.41
N PRO A 739 2.72 -23.68 32.33
CA PRO A 739 1.36 -24.07 31.99
C PRO A 739 0.65 -23.01 31.14
N VAL A 740 -0.16 -23.43 30.16
CA VAL A 740 -0.87 -22.54 29.23
C VAL A 740 -1.82 -21.56 29.96
N ASN A 741 -2.34 -21.93 31.13
CA ASN A 741 -3.18 -21.05 31.96
C ASN A 741 -2.40 -19.96 32.73
N LYS A 742 -1.07 -19.87 32.59
CA LYS A 742 -0.26 -18.76 33.09
C LYS A 742 0.08 -17.72 32.01
N VAL A 743 -0.31 -17.96 30.76
CA VAL A 743 -0.12 -17.04 29.65
C VAL A 743 -1.48 -16.65 29.08
N MET A 744 -1.78 -15.36 28.97
CA MET A 744 -3.02 -14.85 28.36
C MET A 744 -2.69 -13.99 27.14
N CYS A 745 -3.30 -14.30 26.00
CA CYS A 745 -3.08 -13.58 24.75
C CYS A 745 -4.29 -12.70 24.42
N HIS A 746 -4.07 -11.39 24.29
CA HIS A 746 -5.12 -10.38 24.11
C HIS A 746 -4.98 -9.66 22.77
N VAL A 747 -6.06 -9.62 21.98
CA VAL A 747 -6.09 -8.98 20.66
C VAL A 747 -7.35 -8.11 20.53
N LYS A 748 -7.16 -6.80 20.35
CA LYS A 748 -8.27 -5.84 20.19
C LYS A 748 -8.65 -5.59 18.74
N ARG A 749 -7.65 -5.42 17.88
CA ARG A 749 -7.75 -5.17 16.43
C ARG A 749 -6.37 -5.23 15.78
N ILE A 750 -6.35 -5.40 14.47
CA ILE A 750 -5.14 -5.48 13.64
C ILE A 750 -5.23 -4.49 12.47
N GLY A 751 -4.11 -3.86 12.09
CA GLY A 751 -4.03 -2.90 10.97
C GLY A 751 -3.89 -3.56 9.58
N GLY A 752 -4.64 -4.65 9.34
CA GLY A 752 -4.47 -5.58 8.22
C GLY A 752 -3.48 -6.71 8.55
N ALA A 753 -3.71 -7.92 8.02
CA ALA A 753 -2.88 -9.10 8.30
C ALA A 753 -2.69 -10.01 7.08
N PHE A 754 -3.78 -10.32 6.38
CA PHE A 754 -3.81 -11.04 5.10
C PHE A 754 -3.21 -12.46 5.10
N GLY A 755 -3.04 -13.09 6.27
CA GLY A 755 -2.47 -14.44 6.44
C GLY A 755 -1.15 -14.47 7.21
N ALA A 756 -0.37 -13.39 7.15
CA ALA A 756 0.94 -13.31 7.80
C ALA A 756 0.85 -13.43 9.32
N GLU A 757 -0.04 -12.65 9.96
CA GLU A 757 -0.10 -12.59 11.41
C GLU A 757 -0.74 -13.85 12.07
N GLY A 758 -0.99 -14.91 11.30
CA GLY A 758 -1.43 -16.22 11.79
C GLY A 758 -0.28 -17.06 12.35
N HIS A 759 0.58 -17.58 11.45
CA HIS A 759 1.74 -18.40 11.82
C HIS A 759 3.08 -17.67 11.65
N GLN A 760 3.16 -16.60 10.84
CA GLN A 760 4.40 -15.85 10.60
C GLN A 760 4.66 -14.72 11.62
N ASN A 761 3.93 -14.67 12.74
CA ASN A 761 4.31 -13.86 13.89
C ASN A 761 5.66 -14.28 14.51
N GLN A 762 6.22 -15.39 14.02
CA GLN A 762 7.60 -15.78 14.18
C GLN A 762 8.25 -15.93 12.80
N HIS A 763 9.48 -15.41 12.65
CA HIS A 763 10.26 -15.40 11.41
C HIS A 763 10.83 -16.81 11.07
N HIS A 764 9.98 -17.84 10.98
CA HIS A 764 10.39 -19.26 11.01
C HIS A 764 10.02 -20.01 9.71
N GLY A 765 10.82 -21.02 9.34
CA GLY A 765 10.75 -21.77 8.07
C GLY A 765 9.90 -23.05 8.12
N SER A 766 9.69 -23.61 9.31
CA SER A 766 9.04 -24.91 9.53
C SER A 766 7.53 -24.80 9.52
N HIS A 767 6.99 -23.73 10.11
CA HIS A 767 5.59 -23.37 9.99
C HIS A 767 5.26 -22.87 8.58
N HIS A 768 6.21 -22.21 7.91
CA HIS A 768 6.17 -22.06 6.44
C HIS A 768 6.02 -23.42 5.76
N CYS A 769 6.73 -24.47 6.17
CA CYS A 769 6.63 -25.80 5.56
C CYS A 769 5.24 -26.46 5.72
N ILE A 770 4.58 -26.33 6.87
CA ILE A 770 3.19 -26.82 7.08
C ILE A 770 2.20 -26.00 6.25
N CYS A 771 2.31 -24.66 6.30
CA CYS A 771 1.49 -23.79 5.45
C CYS A 771 1.73 -24.03 3.96
N CYS A 772 2.96 -24.29 3.51
CA CYS A 772 3.27 -24.61 2.12
C CYS A 772 2.64 -25.94 1.67
N GLN A 773 2.62 -26.97 2.52
CA GLN A 773 1.90 -28.21 2.18
C GLN A 773 0.40 -27.96 2.06
N GLN A 774 -0.21 -27.20 2.99
CA GLN A 774 -1.63 -26.82 2.90
C GLN A 774 -1.92 -25.93 1.68
N VAL A 775 -1.03 -25.01 1.31
CA VAL A 775 -1.15 -24.16 0.11
C VAL A 775 -1.07 -25.01 -1.16
N ILE A 776 -0.20 -26.02 -1.21
CA ILE A 776 -0.11 -26.95 -2.34
C ILE A 776 -1.36 -27.84 -2.43
N GLU A 777 -1.84 -28.38 -1.31
CA GLU A 777 -3.08 -29.18 -1.26
C GLU A 777 -4.30 -28.35 -1.68
N MET A 778 -4.44 -27.13 -1.17
CA MET A 778 -5.51 -26.21 -1.56
C MET A 778 -5.35 -25.71 -3.00
N GLY A 779 -4.12 -25.62 -3.51
CA GLY A 779 -3.84 -25.36 -4.92
C GLY A 779 -4.36 -26.48 -5.81
N LEU A 780 -4.02 -27.73 -5.49
CA LEU A 780 -4.51 -28.93 -6.19
C LEU A 780 -6.05 -29.03 -6.18
N LEU A 781 -6.68 -28.80 -5.02
CA LEU A 781 -8.14 -28.87 -4.82
C LEU A 781 -8.93 -27.70 -5.43
N LYS A 782 -8.24 -26.69 -5.98
CA LYS A 782 -8.87 -25.51 -6.59
C LYS A 782 -8.40 -25.26 -8.03
N MET A 783 -7.47 -26.05 -8.55
CA MET A 783 -6.82 -25.83 -9.85
C MET A 783 -7.79 -25.90 -11.02
N GLU A 784 -8.90 -26.62 -10.88
CA GLU A 784 -9.94 -26.76 -11.89
C GLU A 784 -10.73 -25.45 -12.11
N ASN A 785 -10.79 -24.58 -11.09
CA ASN A 785 -11.60 -23.36 -11.06
C ASN A 785 -13.02 -23.61 -11.64
N ALA A 786 -13.40 -22.93 -12.71
CA ALA A 786 -14.73 -23.02 -13.31
C ALA A 786 -14.89 -24.17 -14.31
N TYR A 787 -13.86 -25.00 -14.53
CA TYR A 787 -13.74 -25.89 -15.68
C TYR A 787 -13.83 -27.38 -15.31
N LYS A 788 -14.57 -28.14 -16.12
CA LYS A 788 -14.64 -29.60 -16.05
C LYS A 788 -13.58 -30.21 -16.97
N PHE A 789 -12.53 -30.80 -16.38
CA PHE A 789 -11.55 -31.62 -17.10
C PHE A 789 -11.99 -33.10 -17.04
N PRO A 790 -12.38 -33.75 -18.16
CA PRO A 790 -12.86 -35.14 -18.13
C PRO A 790 -11.76 -36.14 -17.77
N ASN A 791 -10.52 -35.84 -18.15
CA ASN A 791 -9.31 -36.56 -17.76
C ASN A 791 -8.30 -35.52 -17.25
N LEU A 792 -7.78 -35.71 -16.05
CA LEU A 792 -6.90 -34.78 -15.35
C LEU A 792 -5.90 -35.57 -14.50
N ARG A 793 -4.61 -35.24 -14.64
CA ARG A 793 -3.55 -35.63 -13.70
C ARG A 793 -2.86 -34.35 -13.25
N CYS A 794 -3.02 -33.99 -11.99
CA CYS A 794 -2.29 -32.88 -11.38
C CYS A 794 -1.32 -33.41 -10.32
N ARG A 795 -0.09 -32.91 -10.36
CA ARG A 795 0.98 -33.22 -9.41
C ARG A 795 1.57 -31.91 -8.94
N ALA A 796 1.83 -31.80 -7.65
CA ALA A 796 2.43 -30.61 -7.07
C ALA A 796 3.39 -30.98 -5.95
N TRP A 797 4.46 -30.21 -5.85
CA TRP A 797 5.50 -30.36 -4.84
C TRP A 797 5.63 -29.06 -4.08
N ALA A 798 5.65 -29.15 -2.75
CA ALA A 798 6.23 -28.10 -1.91
C ALA A 798 7.76 -28.19 -2.04
N CYS A 799 8.27 -27.69 -3.16
CA CYS A 799 9.68 -27.35 -3.31
C CYS A 799 10.03 -26.21 -2.34
N ARG A 800 11.33 -25.97 -2.10
CA ARG A 800 11.75 -24.58 -1.93
C ARG A 800 11.54 -23.87 -3.29
N THR A 801 10.35 -23.28 -3.48
CA THR A 801 9.78 -22.52 -4.66
C THR A 801 9.19 -23.33 -5.85
N ASN A 802 7.95 -23.01 -6.37
CA ASN A 802 7.33 -23.56 -7.62
C ASN A 802 5.98 -22.85 -8.11
N LEU A 803 5.54 -22.92 -9.41
CA LEU A 803 4.50 -22.03 -10.11
C LEU A 803 3.69 -22.66 -11.32
N PRO A 804 2.41 -22.27 -11.70
CA PRO A 804 1.92 -22.19 -13.14
C PRO A 804 0.60 -21.35 -13.52
N SER A 805 0.03 -21.45 -14.77
CA SER A 805 -1.15 -20.70 -15.38
C SER A 805 -1.83 -21.37 -16.64
N ASN A 806 -2.76 -20.71 -17.38
CA ASN A 806 -3.87 -21.32 -18.20
C ASN A 806 -4.54 -20.42 -19.31
N THR A 807 -5.28 -20.97 -20.33
CA THR A 807 -6.56 -20.45 -20.96
C THR A 807 -7.21 -21.38 -22.04
N VAL A 808 -8.31 -22.10 -21.73
CA VAL A 808 -9.40 -22.51 -22.68
C VAL A 808 -10.73 -22.56 -21.89
N ARG A 809 -11.56 -21.51 -21.96
CA ARG A 809 -12.54 -21.23 -20.89
C ARG A 809 -13.98 -21.70 -21.12
N MET A 810 -14.73 -21.07 -22.03
CA MET A 810 -16.20 -21.27 -22.10
C MET A 810 -16.64 -22.71 -22.43
N ILE A 811 -15.97 -23.38 -23.38
CA ILE A 811 -16.32 -24.75 -23.80
C ILE A 811 -16.16 -25.75 -22.64
N ASN A 812 -15.18 -25.48 -21.77
CA ASN A 812 -14.83 -26.34 -20.64
C ASN A 812 -15.55 -25.99 -19.34
N MET A 813 -16.40 -24.95 -19.29
CA MET A 813 -17.09 -24.60 -18.03
C MET A 813 -18.02 -25.71 -17.55
N TYR A 814 -18.13 -25.86 -16.23
CA TYR A 814 -19.07 -26.79 -15.61
C TYR A 814 -20.52 -26.53 -16.03
N LYS A 815 -21.21 -27.57 -16.49
CA LYS A 815 -22.67 -27.58 -16.72
C LYS A 815 -23.41 -27.75 -15.38
N GLU A 816 -24.70 -27.40 -15.36
CA GLU A 816 -25.51 -27.10 -14.16
C GLU A 816 -25.29 -28.02 -12.95
N ILE A 817 -25.28 -29.34 -13.14
CA ILE A 817 -24.80 -30.30 -12.15
C ILE A 817 -23.49 -30.89 -12.66
N GLY A 818 -22.44 -30.75 -11.84
CA GLY A 818 -21.10 -31.21 -12.13
C GLY A 818 -20.48 -31.99 -10.97
N GLN A 819 -19.35 -32.62 -11.23
CA GLN A 819 -18.54 -33.29 -10.23
C GLN A 819 -17.09 -32.78 -10.33
N THR A 820 -16.49 -32.49 -9.18
CA THR A 820 -15.10 -32.05 -9.04
C THR A 820 -14.12 -33.21 -9.21
N PRO A 821 -12.81 -32.94 -9.44
CA PRO A 821 -11.81 -34.01 -9.52
C PRO A 821 -11.70 -34.87 -8.25
N TYR A 822 -12.06 -34.31 -7.08
CA TYR A 822 -12.15 -35.00 -5.77
C TYR A 822 -13.53 -35.64 -5.50
N LYS A 823 -14.35 -35.81 -6.53
CA LYS A 823 -15.69 -36.43 -6.55
C LYS A 823 -16.81 -35.72 -5.79
N GLN A 824 -16.59 -34.54 -5.21
CA GLN A 824 -17.66 -33.72 -4.66
C GLN A 824 -18.58 -33.18 -5.78
N GLU A 825 -19.90 -33.35 -5.63
CA GLU A 825 -20.93 -32.77 -6.50
C GLU A 825 -21.04 -31.24 -6.33
N ILE A 826 -21.33 -30.54 -7.42
CA ILE A 826 -21.50 -29.08 -7.45
C ILE A 826 -22.69 -28.65 -8.30
N ASN A 827 -23.47 -27.70 -7.78
CA ASN A 827 -24.49 -26.95 -8.53
C ASN A 827 -23.86 -25.65 -9.05
N THR A 828 -23.80 -25.47 -10.37
CA THR A 828 -23.16 -24.32 -11.05
C THR A 828 -24.15 -23.38 -11.73
N LYS A 829 -25.43 -23.42 -11.34
CA LYS A 829 -26.45 -22.45 -11.78
C LYS A 829 -25.99 -21.01 -11.55
N ASN A 830 -25.54 -20.68 -10.34
CA ASN A 830 -25.07 -19.33 -9.99
C ASN A 830 -23.80 -18.94 -10.78
N LEU A 831 -22.85 -19.85 -11.02
CA LEU A 831 -21.69 -19.60 -11.88
C LEU A 831 -22.10 -19.17 -13.30
N THR A 832 -23.09 -19.86 -13.85
CA THR A 832 -23.64 -19.56 -15.19
C THR A 832 -24.41 -18.24 -15.19
N GLN A 833 -25.12 -17.92 -14.10
CA GLN A 833 -25.83 -16.66 -13.92
C GLN A 833 -24.87 -15.48 -13.78
N CYS A 834 -23.84 -15.58 -12.92
CA CYS A 834 -22.76 -14.59 -12.81
C CYS A 834 -22.11 -14.33 -14.18
N TRP A 835 -21.80 -15.38 -14.95
CA TRP A 835 -21.26 -15.21 -16.30
C TRP A 835 -22.23 -14.45 -17.23
N LYS A 836 -23.51 -14.83 -17.29
CA LYS A 836 -24.52 -14.19 -18.14
C LYS A 836 -24.77 -12.73 -17.75
N GLU A 837 -24.99 -12.45 -16.47
CA GLU A 837 -25.22 -11.10 -15.96
C GLU A 837 -24.00 -10.22 -16.23
N ARG A 838 -22.79 -10.73 -15.97
CA ARG A 838 -21.55 -10.01 -16.24
C ARG A 838 -21.39 -9.70 -17.74
N MET A 839 -21.70 -10.65 -18.62
CA MET A 839 -21.69 -10.46 -20.08
C MET A 839 -22.63 -9.34 -20.55
N ALA A 840 -23.82 -9.23 -19.94
CA ALA A 840 -24.76 -8.14 -20.19
C ALA A 840 -24.28 -6.82 -19.57
N MET A 841 -23.95 -6.80 -18.27
CA MET A 841 -23.58 -5.59 -17.50
C MET A 841 -22.40 -4.84 -18.11
N SER A 842 -21.42 -5.55 -18.68
CA SER A 842 -20.26 -4.91 -19.30
C SER A 842 -20.41 -4.61 -20.79
N SER A 843 -21.54 -4.95 -21.43
CA SER A 843 -21.71 -4.87 -22.89
C SER A 843 -20.56 -5.49 -23.70
N TYR A 844 -20.09 -6.68 -23.30
CA TYR A 844 -18.80 -7.25 -23.76
C TYR A 844 -18.65 -7.34 -25.28
N SER A 845 -19.67 -7.83 -25.99
CA SER A 845 -19.59 -8.00 -27.44
C SER A 845 -19.41 -6.68 -28.18
N LEU A 846 -20.11 -5.62 -27.74
CA LEU A 846 -19.98 -4.27 -28.30
C LEU A 846 -18.58 -3.69 -28.01
N ARG A 847 -18.08 -3.86 -26.78
CA ARG A 847 -16.73 -3.42 -26.40
C ARG A 847 -15.62 -4.20 -27.07
N LYS A 848 -15.79 -5.49 -27.34
CA LYS A 848 -14.77 -6.28 -28.06
C LYS A 848 -14.60 -5.76 -29.50
N VAL A 849 -15.70 -5.46 -30.19
CA VAL A 849 -15.66 -4.79 -31.51
C VAL A 849 -15.04 -3.39 -31.42
N ALA A 850 -15.36 -2.61 -30.38
CA ALA A 850 -14.75 -1.29 -30.18
C ALA A 850 -13.23 -1.36 -29.90
N VAL A 851 -12.78 -2.38 -29.15
CA VAL A 851 -11.36 -2.67 -28.90
C VAL A 851 -10.66 -3.12 -30.17
N GLU A 852 -11.27 -3.97 -30.98
CA GLU A 852 -10.73 -4.41 -32.28
C GLU A 852 -10.63 -3.25 -33.27
N LYS A 853 -11.62 -2.34 -33.30
CA LYS A 853 -11.57 -1.09 -34.06
C LYS A 853 -10.43 -0.18 -33.59
N PHE A 854 -10.36 0.13 -32.29
CA PHE A 854 -9.26 0.92 -31.73
C PHE A 854 -7.89 0.32 -32.07
N ASN A 855 -7.79 -1.02 -32.05
CA ASN A 855 -6.58 -1.75 -32.37
C ASN A 855 -6.22 -1.78 -33.86
N SER A 856 -7.15 -1.57 -34.78
CA SER A 856 -6.82 -1.42 -36.21
C SER A 856 -6.42 0.02 -36.55
N GLU A 857 -6.93 1.00 -35.81
CA GLU A 857 -6.66 2.43 -35.95
C GLU A 857 -5.32 2.84 -35.30
N ASN A 858 -4.93 2.26 -34.16
CA ASN A 858 -3.78 2.72 -33.36
C ASN A 858 -2.60 1.74 -33.38
N TYR A 859 -1.38 2.18 -33.74
CA TYR A 859 -0.21 1.30 -33.86
C TYR A 859 0.67 1.21 -32.58
N TRP A 860 0.81 2.33 -31.86
CA TRP A 860 1.68 2.43 -30.68
C TRP A 860 0.97 2.24 -29.34
N LYS A 861 -0.36 2.32 -29.36
CA LYS A 861 -1.24 1.91 -28.26
C LYS A 861 -2.17 0.81 -28.73
N LYS A 862 -2.56 -0.10 -27.84
CA LYS A 862 -3.68 -1.02 -28.04
C LYS A 862 -4.51 -1.11 -26.78
N LYS A 863 -5.75 -1.54 -26.97
CA LYS A 863 -6.62 -2.02 -25.91
C LYS A 863 -6.69 -3.54 -25.90
N GLY A 864 -6.99 -4.11 -24.74
CA GLY A 864 -7.28 -5.52 -24.58
C GLY A 864 -8.41 -5.72 -23.59
N LEU A 865 -9.20 -6.77 -23.80
CA LEU A 865 -10.42 -7.03 -23.06
C LEU A 865 -10.47 -8.50 -22.69
N ALA A 866 -10.52 -8.81 -21.39
CA ALA A 866 -10.57 -10.18 -20.90
C ALA A 866 -11.66 -10.37 -19.85
N VAL A 867 -12.24 -11.56 -19.86
CA VAL A 867 -13.24 -12.02 -18.89
C VAL A 867 -12.81 -13.36 -18.28
N VAL A 868 -13.00 -13.51 -16.97
CA VAL A 868 -12.57 -14.67 -16.19
C VAL A 868 -13.71 -15.12 -15.26
N PRO A 869 -14.09 -16.41 -15.26
CA PRO A 869 -15.04 -16.97 -14.29
C PRO A 869 -14.31 -17.42 -13.01
N LEU A 870 -15.03 -17.43 -11.89
CA LEU A 870 -14.56 -17.81 -10.57
C LEU A 870 -15.44 -18.90 -9.95
N LYS A 871 -14.82 -19.99 -9.48
CA LYS A 871 -15.32 -20.89 -8.44
C LYS A 871 -14.29 -20.91 -7.31
N PHE A 872 -14.64 -20.37 -6.16
CA PHE A 872 -13.79 -20.41 -4.96
C PHE A 872 -14.44 -21.29 -3.87
N PRO A 873 -13.90 -22.50 -3.61
CA PRO A 873 -14.42 -23.38 -2.58
C PRO A 873 -14.07 -22.90 -1.15
N ILE A 874 -15.01 -23.04 -0.22
CA ILE A 874 -14.89 -22.63 1.19
C ILE A 874 -15.03 -23.83 2.13
N VAL A 875 -13.97 -24.13 2.88
CA VAL A 875 -13.89 -24.68 4.26
C VAL A 875 -12.44 -25.09 4.59
N LEU A 876 -12.14 -25.28 5.88
CA LEU A 876 -10.87 -25.78 6.42
C LEU A 876 -10.85 -27.33 6.43
N GLY A 877 -9.67 -27.93 6.24
CA GLY A 877 -9.51 -29.38 5.98
C GLY A 877 -9.85 -30.37 7.10
N SER A 878 -10.51 -29.94 8.19
CA SER A 878 -11.09 -30.84 9.19
C SER A 878 -12.20 -30.15 9.99
N VAL A 879 -13.12 -30.95 10.56
CA VAL A 879 -14.23 -30.45 11.39
C VAL A 879 -13.71 -29.68 12.61
N ALA A 880 -12.67 -30.19 13.28
CA ALA A 880 -12.07 -29.55 14.46
C ALA A 880 -11.42 -28.19 14.14
N ALA A 881 -10.91 -27.98 12.93
CA ALA A 881 -10.43 -26.67 12.48
C ALA A 881 -11.56 -25.64 12.27
N GLY A 882 -12.82 -26.09 12.22
CA GLY A 882 -14.02 -25.25 12.20
C GLY A 882 -14.62 -24.96 13.59
N GLN A 883 -14.04 -25.51 14.66
CA GLN A 883 -14.55 -25.34 16.03
C GLN A 883 -14.42 -23.89 16.50
N VAL A 884 -15.51 -23.33 17.04
CA VAL A 884 -15.52 -21.97 17.63
C VAL A 884 -16.40 -21.92 18.88
N SER A 885 -15.87 -21.26 19.91
CA SER A 885 -16.60 -20.90 21.13
C SER A 885 -16.88 -19.40 21.18
N CYS A 886 -17.95 -19.02 21.88
CA CYS A 886 -18.35 -17.66 22.20
C CYS A 886 -18.73 -17.58 23.68
N CYS A 887 -18.43 -16.47 24.35
CA CYS A 887 -18.93 -16.18 25.69
C CYS A 887 -19.82 -14.93 25.65
N LEU A 888 -20.98 -15.00 26.29
CA LEU A 888 -21.93 -13.90 26.41
C LEU A 888 -22.26 -13.69 27.88
N GLY A 889 -21.85 -12.54 28.40
CA GLY A 889 -22.27 -12.08 29.71
C GLY A 889 -23.26 -10.93 29.54
N SER A 890 -24.49 -11.09 30.03
CA SER A 890 -25.37 -9.95 30.35
C SER A 890 -24.82 -9.27 31.62
N HIS A 891 -23.66 -8.65 31.47
CA HIS A 891 -23.07 -7.79 32.49
C HIS A 891 -23.80 -6.46 32.48
N LEU A 892 -24.80 -6.38 33.36
CA LEU A 892 -25.44 -5.23 34.00
C LEU A 892 -26.94 -5.49 34.08
N LEU A 893 -27.49 -5.40 35.30
CA LEU A 893 -28.93 -5.28 35.58
C LEU A 893 -29.59 -4.06 34.88
N GLY A 894 -28.80 -3.24 34.18
CA GLY A 894 -29.23 -2.19 33.27
C GLY A 894 -29.70 -2.66 31.88
N GLY A 895 -29.59 -3.95 31.53
CA GLY A 895 -30.08 -4.50 30.25
C GLY A 895 -29.15 -4.33 29.04
N SER A 896 -27.84 -4.25 29.28
CA SER A 896 -26.80 -4.22 28.24
C SER A 896 -26.06 -5.56 28.13
N VAL A 897 -25.56 -5.88 26.93
CA VAL A 897 -24.96 -7.18 26.61
C VAL A 897 -23.47 -7.02 26.24
N LEU A 898 -22.60 -7.85 26.84
CA LEU A 898 -21.18 -7.94 26.47
C LEU A 898 -20.91 -9.28 25.81
N VAL A 899 -20.52 -9.25 24.53
CA VAL A 899 -20.15 -10.45 23.73
C VAL A 899 -18.63 -10.53 23.53
N THR A 900 -18.09 -11.75 23.44
CA THR A 900 -16.70 -12.02 23.03
C THR A 900 -16.60 -13.39 22.35
N HIS A 901 -15.76 -13.50 21.31
CA HIS A 901 -15.69 -14.65 20.41
C HIS A 901 -14.25 -14.87 19.93
N GLY A 902 -13.94 -16.04 19.38
CA GLY A 902 -12.57 -16.36 18.90
C GLY A 902 -12.08 -15.60 17.66
N GLY A 903 -12.99 -15.03 16.86
CA GLY A 903 -12.67 -14.23 15.68
C GLY A 903 -11.91 -12.93 16.01
N ILE A 904 -11.09 -12.45 15.08
CA ILE A 904 -10.21 -11.29 15.23
C ILE A 904 -10.54 -10.19 14.20
N GLU A 905 -10.68 -8.92 14.65
CA GLU A 905 -10.80 -7.77 13.75
C GLU A 905 -9.47 -7.45 13.07
N MET A 906 -9.44 -7.55 11.74
CA MET A 906 -8.34 -7.08 10.89
C MET A 906 -8.82 -6.13 9.78
N GLY A 907 -10.08 -5.69 9.86
CA GLY A 907 -10.71 -4.74 8.94
C GLY A 907 -11.87 -5.30 8.12
N GLN A 908 -12.10 -6.61 8.19
CA GLN A 908 -13.22 -7.29 7.53
C GLN A 908 -14.57 -7.09 8.24
N GLY A 909 -14.55 -6.45 9.42
CA GLY A 909 -15.75 -6.10 10.17
C GLY A 909 -16.45 -7.28 10.82
N VAL A 910 -15.70 -8.33 11.20
CA VAL A 910 -16.28 -9.50 11.88
C VAL A 910 -17.01 -9.07 13.16
N HIS A 911 -16.45 -8.15 13.94
CA HIS A 911 -17.08 -7.66 15.17
C HIS A 911 -18.38 -6.90 14.87
N THR A 912 -18.45 -6.20 13.73
CA THR A 912 -19.68 -5.52 13.26
C THR A 912 -20.76 -6.54 12.94
N LYS A 913 -20.43 -7.56 12.15
CA LYS A 913 -21.36 -8.65 11.80
C LYS A 913 -21.82 -9.43 13.03
N MET A 914 -20.95 -9.69 14.01
CA MET A 914 -21.34 -10.38 15.25
C MET A 914 -22.33 -9.55 16.09
N ILE A 915 -22.19 -8.23 16.17
CA ILE A 915 -23.20 -7.39 16.84
C ILE A 915 -24.53 -7.39 16.05
N GLN A 916 -24.52 -7.44 14.72
CA GLN A 916 -25.76 -7.61 13.93
C GLN A 916 -26.45 -8.97 14.24
N VAL A 917 -25.69 -10.06 14.40
CA VAL A 917 -26.21 -11.37 14.83
C VAL A 917 -26.84 -11.30 16.23
N VAL A 918 -26.14 -10.74 17.23
CA VAL A 918 -26.70 -10.58 18.60
C VAL A 918 -27.95 -9.71 18.58
N SER A 919 -27.94 -8.60 17.84
CA SER A 919 -29.05 -7.66 17.70
C SER A 919 -30.31 -8.34 17.15
N ARG A 920 -30.15 -9.19 16.13
CA ARG A 920 -31.24 -9.99 15.55
C ARG A 920 -31.75 -11.07 16.51
N GLU A 921 -30.87 -11.93 17.00
CA GLU A 921 -31.30 -13.08 17.82
C GLU A 921 -31.92 -12.60 19.14
N LEU A 922 -31.30 -11.65 19.86
CA LEU A 922 -31.84 -11.08 21.11
C LEU A 922 -32.90 -9.97 20.90
N ARG A 923 -33.24 -9.62 19.65
CA ARG A 923 -34.27 -8.61 19.32
C ARG A 923 -34.04 -7.27 20.04
N MET A 924 -32.79 -6.80 20.07
CA MET A 924 -32.38 -5.56 20.74
C MET A 924 -31.54 -4.68 19.81
N PRO A 925 -31.52 -3.35 19.98
CA PRO A 925 -30.71 -2.47 19.13
C PRO A 925 -29.22 -2.69 19.37
N MET A 926 -28.42 -2.52 18.30
CA MET A 926 -26.95 -2.65 18.35
C MET A 926 -26.29 -1.75 19.40
N SER A 927 -26.92 -0.63 19.78
CA SER A 927 -26.46 0.29 20.83
C SER A 927 -26.34 -0.34 22.22
N ASN A 928 -27.12 -1.38 22.51
CA ASN A 928 -27.14 -2.05 23.80
C ASN A 928 -26.11 -3.19 23.90
N ILE A 929 -25.41 -3.47 22.81
CA ILE A 929 -24.46 -4.58 22.68
C ILE A 929 -23.06 -4.00 22.56
N HIS A 930 -22.12 -4.53 23.36
CA HIS A 930 -20.72 -4.13 23.35
C HIS A 930 -19.78 -5.31 23.15
N LEU A 931 -18.61 -5.03 22.58
CA LEU A 931 -17.56 -6.00 22.32
C LEU A 931 -16.20 -5.30 22.51
N ARG A 932 -15.39 -5.78 23.47
CA ARG A 932 -14.09 -5.15 23.81
C ARG A 932 -12.92 -5.60 22.94
N GLY A 933 -12.90 -6.87 22.56
CA GLY A 933 -11.83 -7.57 21.85
C GLY A 933 -11.92 -9.08 22.06
N THR A 934 -10.82 -9.78 21.75
CA THR A 934 -10.68 -11.23 21.84
C THR A 934 -9.53 -11.58 22.78
N SER A 935 -9.74 -12.55 23.68
CA SER A 935 -8.71 -13.02 24.62
C SER A 935 -8.81 -14.52 24.82
N THR A 936 -7.66 -15.17 25.05
CA THR A 936 -7.62 -16.59 25.43
C THR A 936 -8.14 -16.83 26.86
N GLU A 937 -8.21 -15.78 27.68
CA GLU A 937 -8.83 -15.77 29.01
C GLU A 937 -10.35 -15.94 28.94
N THR A 938 -11.00 -15.30 27.96
CA THR A 938 -12.47 -15.31 27.80
C THR A 938 -12.96 -16.39 26.83
N VAL A 939 -12.18 -16.72 25.81
CA VAL A 939 -12.49 -17.75 24.81
C VAL A 939 -11.24 -18.60 24.58
N PRO A 940 -11.10 -19.76 25.27
CA PRO A 940 -9.96 -20.64 25.11
C PRO A 940 -10.04 -21.45 23.82
N ASN A 941 -8.90 -22.02 23.39
CA ASN A 941 -8.81 -22.99 22.30
C ASN A 941 -9.39 -22.51 20.95
N THR A 942 -9.25 -21.23 20.66
CA THR A 942 -9.72 -20.62 19.41
C THR A 942 -8.91 -21.08 18.20
N ASN A 943 -9.58 -21.22 17.06
CA ASN A 943 -8.93 -21.46 15.76
C ASN A 943 -8.42 -20.14 15.14
N ILE A 944 -7.51 -20.26 14.15
CA ILE A 944 -7.00 -19.13 13.38
C ILE A 944 -8.12 -18.34 12.68
N SER A 945 -8.08 -17.01 12.80
CA SER A 945 -8.95 -16.10 12.03
C SER A 945 -8.49 -16.00 10.58
N GLY A 946 -8.88 -16.95 9.74
CA GLY A 946 -8.56 -16.99 8.31
C GLY A 946 -9.57 -17.79 7.47
N GLY A 947 -9.17 -18.15 6.25
CA GLY A 947 -9.89 -19.11 5.40
C GLY A 947 -11.28 -18.70 4.88
N SER A 948 -11.68 -17.43 5.00
CA SER A 948 -13.05 -16.95 4.68
C SER A 948 -14.16 -17.72 5.40
N VAL A 949 -13.95 -18.09 6.67
CA VAL A 949 -14.97 -18.75 7.51
C VAL A 949 -15.16 -18.09 8.87
N VAL A 950 -14.41 -17.02 9.18
CA VAL A 950 -14.41 -16.38 10.51
C VAL A 950 -15.81 -15.86 10.89
N VAL A 951 -16.52 -15.24 9.96
CA VAL A 951 -17.89 -14.72 10.18
C VAL A 951 -18.88 -15.86 10.37
N ASP A 952 -18.90 -16.83 9.45
CA ASP A 952 -19.77 -18.01 9.51
C ASP A 952 -19.68 -18.74 10.86
N LEU A 953 -18.46 -19.16 11.24
CA LEU A 953 -18.25 -20.03 12.39
C LEU A 953 -18.47 -19.29 13.73
N ASN A 954 -17.96 -18.06 13.85
CA ASN A 954 -18.20 -17.25 15.05
C ASN A 954 -19.67 -16.83 15.15
N GLY A 955 -20.33 -16.51 14.03
CA GLY A 955 -21.73 -16.10 14.04
C GLY A 955 -22.69 -17.25 14.38
N LEU A 956 -22.36 -18.49 14.03
CA LEU A 956 -23.10 -19.66 14.52
C LEU A 956 -22.91 -19.87 16.03
N ALA A 957 -21.70 -19.70 16.58
CA ALA A 957 -21.46 -19.77 18.02
C ALA A 957 -22.10 -18.60 18.79
N VAL A 958 -22.12 -17.38 18.22
CA VAL A 958 -22.83 -16.21 18.75
C VAL A 958 -24.35 -16.43 18.73
N LYS A 959 -24.87 -17.03 17.66
CA LYS A 959 -26.29 -17.38 17.55
C LYS A 959 -26.70 -18.40 18.62
N ASP A 960 -25.91 -19.46 18.78
CA ASP A 960 -26.15 -20.51 19.79
C ASP A 960 -26.22 -19.96 21.22
N VAL A 961 -25.32 -19.04 21.61
CA VAL A 961 -25.37 -18.43 22.94
C VAL A 961 -26.58 -17.50 23.12
N CYS A 962 -26.95 -16.74 22.09
CA CYS A 962 -28.12 -15.86 22.15
C CYS A 962 -29.42 -16.67 22.29
N GLN A 963 -29.54 -17.78 21.57
CA GLN A 963 -30.70 -18.68 21.66
C GLN A 963 -30.74 -19.42 22.99
N THR A 964 -29.59 -19.74 23.58
CA THR A 964 -29.51 -20.33 24.93
C THR A 964 -30.01 -19.35 25.99
N LEU A 965 -29.54 -18.10 25.99
CA LEU A 965 -30.04 -17.07 26.91
C LEU A 965 -31.54 -16.80 26.73
N LEU A 966 -32.04 -16.72 25.49
CA LEU A 966 -33.47 -16.51 25.25
C LEU A 966 -34.34 -17.63 25.80
N LYS A 967 -33.93 -18.90 25.68
CA LYS A 967 -34.66 -20.03 26.29
C LYS A 967 -34.68 -19.93 27.82
N CYS A 968 -33.60 -19.49 28.45
CA CYS A 968 -33.56 -19.24 29.89
C CYS A 968 -34.48 -18.08 30.31
N LEU A 969 -34.66 -17.07 29.47
CA LEU A 969 -35.48 -15.88 29.73
C LEU A 969 -36.94 -16.02 29.28
N GLU A 970 -37.29 -17.02 28.49
CA GLU A 970 -38.64 -17.26 27.96
C GLU A 970 -39.73 -17.31 29.05
N PRO A 971 -39.53 -17.90 30.24
CA PRO A 971 -40.50 -17.83 31.35
C PRO A 971 -40.74 -16.41 31.90
N ILE A 972 -39.77 -15.51 31.74
CA ILE A 972 -39.84 -14.13 32.25
C ILE A 972 -40.46 -13.21 31.19
N ILE A 973 -40.02 -13.38 29.94
CA ILE A 973 -40.57 -12.65 28.78
C ILE A 973 -42.05 -12.99 28.61
N SER A 974 -42.47 -14.24 28.84
CA SER A 974 -43.89 -14.63 28.81
C SER A 974 -44.71 -14.08 29.99
N LYS A 975 -44.12 -13.95 31.19
CA LYS A 975 -44.75 -13.24 32.33
C LYS A 975 -44.93 -11.74 32.07
N ASN A 976 -43.98 -11.10 31.37
CA ASN A 976 -44.00 -9.66 31.08
C ASN A 976 -43.59 -9.34 29.62
N PRO A 977 -44.46 -9.59 28.62
CA PRO A 977 -44.09 -9.48 27.20
C PRO A 977 -43.90 -8.05 26.71
N GLN A 978 -44.30 -7.05 27.49
CA GLN A 978 -44.09 -5.62 27.22
C GLN A 978 -42.96 -5.02 28.07
N GLY A 979 -42.28 -5.83 28.88
CA GLY A 979 -41.12 -5.41 29.67
C GLY A 979 -39.95 -5.03 28.77
N THR A 980 -39.04 -4.23 29.31
CA THR A 980 -37.76 -3.95 28.64
C THR A 980 -36.73 -5.04 28.95
N TRP A 981 -35.67 -5.09 28.15
CA TRP A 981 -34.50 -5.95 28.43
C TRP A 981 -33.88 -5.71 29.82
N LYS A 982 -34.05 -4.52 30.40
CA LYS A 982 -33.65 -4.21 31.77
C LYS A 982 -34.55 -4.92 32.78
N ASP A 983 -35.86 -4.85 32.60
CA ASP A 983 -36.84 -5.47 33.50
C ASP A 983 -36.73 -6.99 33.48
N TRP A 984 -36.53 -7.58 32.29
CA TRP A 984 -36.28 -9.02 32.14
C TRP A 984 -34.97 -9.47 32.78
N ALA A 985 -33.89 -8.69 32.64
CA ALA A 985 -32.61 -9.01 33.28
C ALA A 985 -32.69 -8.88 34.81
N GLN A 986 -33.40 -7.88 35.34
CA GLN A 986 -33.60 -7.75 36.78
C GLN A 986 -34.43 -8.92 37.33
N ALA A 987 -35.57 -9.22 36.72
CA ALA A 987 -36.41 -10.35 37.12
C ALA A 987 -35.67 -11.70 36.99
N ALA A 988 -34.76 -11.86 36.01
CA ALA A 988 -33.94 -13.06 35.89
C ALA A 988 -32.97 -13.22 37.05
N PHE A 989 -32.31 -12.13 37.45
CA PHE A 989 -31.44 -12.12 38.61
C PHE A 989 -32.22 -12.41 39.90
N ASP A 990 -33.38 -11.79 40.08
CA ASP A 990 -34.24 -11.99 41.25
C ASP A 990 -34.79 -13.44 41.33
N GLU A 991 -35.08 -14.08 40.18
CA GLU A 991 -35.47 -15.49 40.07
C GLU A 991 -34.25 -16.46 40.02
N ASN A 992 -33.02 -15.98 40.27
CA ASN A 992 -31.76 -16.76 40.27
C ASN A 992 -31.43 -17.48 38.93
N ILE A 993 -31.88 -16.92 37.81
CA ILE A 993 -31.60 -17.41 36.46
C ILE A 993 -30.27 -16.82 35.95
N SER A 994 -29.37 -17.68 35.45
CA SER A 994 -28.07 -17.25 34.92
C SER A 994 -28.23 -16.35 33.70
N LEU A 995 -27.58 -15.19 33.77
CA LEU A 995 -27.44 -14.22 32.68
C LEU A 995 -26.09 -14.33 31.96
N SER A 996 -25.35 -15.42 32.19
CA SER A 996 -24.13 -15.76 31.47
C SER A 996 -24.27 -17.13 30.81
N ALA A 997 -23.82 -17.22 29.56
CA ALA A 997 -23.82 -18.45 28.78
C ALA A 997 -22.63 -18.51 27.82
N THR A 998 -22.28 -19.72 27.42
CA THR A 998 -21.31 -20.00 26.36
C THR A 998 -22.01 -20.62 25.17
N GLY A 999 -21.68 -20.18 23.96
CA GLY A 999 -22.17 -20.77 22.71
C GLY A 999 -21.06 -21.44 21.95
N TYR A 1000 -21.41 -22.45 21.17
CA TYR A 1000 -20.43 -23.34 20.58
C TYR A 1000 -20.87 -23.88 19.22
N PHE A 1001 -20.02 -23.71 18.22
CA PHE A 1001 -20.18 -24.37 16.92
C PHE A 1001 -19.06 -25.40 16.71
N ARG A 1002 -19.47 -26.64 16.38
CA ARG A 1002 -18.56 -27.79 16.18
C ARG A 1002 -17.67 -27.67 14.93
N GLY A 1003 -18.01 -26.77 14.00
CA GLY A 1003 -17.46 -26.72 12.65
C GLY A 1003 -18.37 -27.42 11.63
N TYR A 1004 -18.17 -27.11 10.36
CA TYR A 1004 -18.83 -27.82 9.26
C TYR A 1004 -18.18 -29.19 9.04
N GLU A 1005 -18.97 -30.18 8.62
CA GLU A 1005 -18.46 -31.46 8.14
C GLU A 1005 -17.51 -31.25 6.95
N SER A 1006 -16.34 -31.88 7.00
CA SER A 1006 -15.28 -31.80 6.00
C SER A 1006 -14.43 -33.05 6.07
N ASN A 1007 -14.22 -33.72 4.93
CA ASN A 1007 -13.34 -34.88 4.83
C ASN A 1007 -12.58 -34.93 3.49
N MET A 1008 -11.40 -35.53 3.52
CA MET A 1008 -10.57 -35.76 2.34
C MET A 1008 -9.70 -37.01 2.57
N ASN A 1009 -9.83 -38.02 1.71
CA ASN A 1009 -8.97 -39.20 1.79
C ASN A 1009 -7.68 -38.97 1.00
N GLY A 1010 -6.57 -38.80 1.71
CA GLY A 1010 -5.25 -38.55 1.12
C GLY A 1010 -4.65 -39.70 0.31
N MET A 1011 -5.21 -40.92 0.37
CA MET A 1011 -4.78 -42.05 -0.45
C MET A 1011 -5.55 -42.15 -1.77
N THR A 1012 -6.86 -41.89 -1.77
CA THR A 1012 -7.69 -41.96 -2.98
C THR A 1012 -7.79 -40.64 -3.73
N GLY A 1013 -7.58 -39.51 -3.05
CA GLY A 1013 -7.80 -38.17 -3.62
C GLY A 1013 -9.27 -37.74 -3.64
N GLU A 1014 -10.13 -38.39 -2.84
CA GLU A 1014 -11.59 -38.23 -2.89
C GLU A 1014 -12.17 -37.75 -1.55
N GLY A 1015 -13.22 -36.92 -1.58
CA GLY A 1015 -13.92 -36.47 -0.38
C GLY A 1015 -14.82 -35.25 -0.60
N HIS A 1016 -15.37 -34.73 0.50
CA HIS A 1016 -16.16 -33.51 0.57
C HIS A 1016 -15.44 -32.46 1.45
N PRO A 1017 -14.33 -31.87 0.98
CA PRO A 1017 -13.53 -30.94 1.78
C PRO A 1017 -14.16 -29.53 1.92
N PHE A 1018 -15.16 -29.19 1.09
CA PHE A 1018 -15.72 -27.84 1.03
C PHE A 1018 -17.21 -27.83 1.36
N LYS A 1019 -17.67 -26.87 2.18
CA LYS A 1019 -19.10 -26.76 2.55
C LYS A 1019 -19.93 -26.07 1.47
N TYR A 1020 -19.37 -25.04 0.85
CA TYR A 1020 -20.00 -24.30 -0.23
C TYR A 1020 -18.96 -23.70 -1.18
N PHE A 1021 -19.44 -23.14 -2.28
CA PHE A 1021 -18.65 -22.50 -3.32
C PHE A 1021 -19.13 -21.07 -3.50
N VAL A 1022 -18.21 -20.11 -3.50
CA VAL A 1022 -18.45 -18.75 -3.95
C VAL A 1022 -18.23 -18.72 -5.45
N PHE A 1023 -19.19 -18.17 -6.20
CA PHE A 1023 -19.08 -18.01 -7.64
C PHE A 1023 -18.93 -16.54 -8.02
N GLY A 1024 -18.40 -16.28 -9.21
CA GLY A 1024 -18.33 -14.93 -9.74
C GLY A 1024 -17.83 -14.90 -11.17
N ALA A 1025 -17.83 -13.71 -11.74
CA ALA A 1025 -17.14 -13.42 -13.00
C ALA A 1025 -16.70 -11.96 -13.02
N ALA A 1026 -15.50 -11.71 -13.53
CA ALA A 1026 -14.95 -10.37 -13.66
C ALA A 1026 -14.45 -10.13 -15.09
N CYS A 1027 -14.56 -8.90 -15.56
CA CYS A 1027 -14.02 -8.47 -16.84
C CYS A 1027 -13.31 -7.13 -16.68
N SER A 1028 -12.11 -7.04 -17.25
CA SER A 1028 -11.33 -5.81 -17.28
C SER A 1028 -10.94 -5.45 -18.70
N GLU A 1029 -10.92 -4.15 -18.96
CA GLU A 1029 -10.35 -3.53 -20.15
C GLU A 1029 -9.12 -2.72 -19.74
N VAL A 1030 -8.07 -2.84 -20.53
CA VAL A 1030 -6.84 -2.06 -20.35
C VAL A 1030 -6.49 -1.36 -21.66
N GLU A 1031 -5.85 -0.19 -21.54
CA GLU A 1031 -5.12 0.46 -22.62
C GLU A 1031 -3.62 0.41 -22.29
N THR A 1032 -2.77 0.14 -23.27
CA THR A 1032 -1.33 -0.04 -23.05
C THR A 1032 -0.51 0.75 -24.07
N ASP A 1033 0.44 1.57 -23.60
CA ASP A 1033 1.45 2.25 -24.42
C ASP A 1033 2.63 1.30 -24.66
N TYR A 1034 2.96 1.02 -25.92
CA TYR A 1034 4.04 0.10 -26.30
C TYR A 1034 5.39 0.74 -26.55
N LEU A 1035 5.49 2.06 -26.54
CA LEU A 1035 6.78 2.74 -26.49
C LEU A 1035 7.34 2.73 -25.07
N THR A 1036 6.46 2.72 -24.05
CA THR A 1036 6.84 2.77 -22.63
C THR A 1036 6.60 1.48 -21.85
N GLY A 1037 5.62 0.67 -22.28
CA GLY A 1037 5.13 -0.52 -21.58
C GLY A 1037 4.09 -0.21 -20.50
N ALA A 1038 3.65 1.04 -20.33
CA ALA A 1038 2.70 1.41 -19.28
C ALA A 1038 1.27 0.94 -19.60
N PRO A 1039 0.62 0.14 -18.72
CA PRO A 1039 -0.80 -0.15 -18.81
C PRO A 1039 -1.63 0.90 -18.02
N LYS A 1040 -2.88 1.08 -18.41
CA LYS A 1040 -3.93 1.73 -17.61
C LYS A 1040 -5.18 0.87 -17.62
N ASN A 1041 -5.72 0.56 -16.45
CA ASN A 1041 -7.02 -0.10 -16.30
C ASN A 1041 -8.12 0.94 -16.58
N THR A 1042 -8.84 0.78 -17.70
CA THR A 1042 -9.88 1.74 -18.09
C THR A 1042 -11.19 1.41 -17.39
N ARG A 1043 -11.60 0.13 -17.38
CA ARG A 1043 -12.87 -0.30 -16.80
C ARG A 1043 -12.79 -1.72 -16.29
N THR A 1044 -13.40 -1.96 -15.13
CA THR A 1044 -13.63 -3.30 -14.59
C THR A 1044 -15.09 -3.51 -14.16
N ASP A 1045 -15.68 -4.63 -14.57
CA ASP A 1045 -17.06 -5.03 -14.28
C ASP A 1045 -17.04 -6.40 -13.56
N ILE A 1046 -17.51 -6.46 -12.30
CA ILE A 1046 -17.47 -7.63 -11.40
C ILE A 1046 -18.89 -8.05 -11.01
N VAL A 1047 -19.21 -9.34 -11.10
CA VAL A 1047 -20.43 -9.94 -10.55
C VAL A 1047 -20.04 -11.07 -9.59
N MET A 1048 -20.55 -11.05 -8.36
CA MET A 1048 -20.23 -12.02 -7.31
C MET A 1048 -21.51 -12.64 -6.73
N ASP A 1049 -21.45 -13.93 -6.43
CA ASP A 1049 -22.49 -14.69 -5.74
C ASP A 1049 -22.25 -14.66 -4.22
N ASP A 1050 -23.05 -13.87 -3.50
CA ASP A 1050 -23.01 -13.72 -2.04
C ASP A 1050 -24.25 -14.30 -1.32
N ASP A 1051 -25.21 -14.86 -2.07
CA ASP A 1051 -26.57 -15.20 -1.62
C ASP A 1051 -27.22 -14.10 -0.76
N CYS A 1052 -27.28 -14.25 0.56
CA CYS A 1052 -27.82 -13.26 1.50
C CYS A 1052 -26.69 -12.59 2.31
N SER A 1053 -26.15 -11.49 1.80
CA SER A 1053 -25.13 -10.70 2.50
C SER A 1053 -25.60 -10.29 3.90
N ILE A 1054 -24.78 -10.54 4.93
CA ILE A 1054 -25.03 -10.03 6.29
C ILE A 1054 -24.88 -8.50 6.33
N ASN A 1055 -23.95 -7.95 5.54
CA ASN A 1055 -23.67 -6.53 5.48
C ASN A 1055 -23.06 -6.16 4.11
N PRO A 1056 -23.86 -5.70 3.14
CA PRO A 1056 -23.39 -5.49 1.77
C PRO A 1056 -22.32 -4.41 1.65
N ALA A 1057 -22.24 -3.45 2.58
CA ALA A 1057 -21.18 -2.44 2.58
C ALA A 1057 -19.81 -3.04 2.90
N LEU A 1058 -19.74 -3.94 3.89
CA LEU A 1058 -18.51 -4.64 4.25
C LEU A 1058 -18.12 -5.66 3.17
N ASP A 1059 -19.09 -6.40 2.63
CA ASP A 1059 -18.84 -7.45 1.63
C ASP A 1059 -18.41 -6.88 0.27
N ILE A 1060 -19.02 -5.78 -0.21
CA ILE A 1060 -18.51 -5.03 -1.37
C ILE A 1060 -17.10 -4.51 -1.10
N GLY A 1061 -16.83 -3.99 0.10
CA GLY A 1061 -15.49 -3.55 0.50
C GLY A 1061 -14.45 -4.67 0.46
N GLN A 1062 -14.81 -5.92 0.79
CA GLN A 1062 -13.90 -7.07 0.64
C GLN A 1062 -13.63 -7.36 -0.84
N ILE A 1063 -14.65 -7.39 -1.70
CA ILE A 1063 -14.48 -7.58 -3.15
C ILE A 1063 -13.51 -6.55 -3.73
N GLU A 1064 -13.69 -5.26 -3.39
CA GLU A 1064 -12.83 -4.17 -3.86
C GLU A 1064 -11.38 -4.29 -3.38
N GLY A 1065 -11.20 -4.62 -2.10
CA GLY A 1065 -9.87 -4.80 -1.50
C GLY A 1065 -9.11 -5.95 -2.13
N VAL A 1066 -9.76 -7.10 -2.29
CA VAL A 1066 -9.13 -8.28 -2.87
C VAL A 1066 -8.86 -8.07 -4.38
N PHE A 1067 -9.79 -7.45 -5.13
CA PHE A 1067 -9.59 -7.11 -6.54
C PHE A 1067 -8.34 -6.25 -6.75
N ILE A 1068 -8.17 -5.19 -5.96
CA ILE A 1068 -7.01 -4.31 -6.10
C ILE A 1068 -5.71 -5.03 -5.68
N ARG A 1069 -5.70 -5.83 -4.60
CA ARG A 1069 -4.51 -6.63 -4.23
C ARG A 1069 -4.15 -7.69 -5.28
N GLY A 1070 -5.14 -8.31 -5.94
CA GLY A 1070 -4.95 -9.24 -7.05
C GLY A 1070 -4.39 -8.55 -8.30
N MET A 1071 -4.95 -7.39 -8.67
CA MET A 1071 -4.42 -6.54 -9.73
C MET A 1071 -2.94 -6.18 -9.47
N GLY A 1072 -2.60 -5.83 -8.22
CA GLY A 1072 -1.24 -5.56 -7.78
C GLY A 1072 -0.27 -6.70 -8.06
N LEU A 1073 -0.56 -7.88 -7.49
CA LEU A 1073 0.15 -9.16 -7.69
C LEU A 1073 0.42 -9.48 -9.17
N TYR A 1074 -0.58 -9.30 -10.03
CA TYR A 1074 -0.47 -9.71 -11.42
C TYR A 1074 0.14 -8.66 -12.36
N THR A 1075 0.36 -7.42 -11.92
CA THR A 1075 0.79 -6.32 -12.82
C THR A 1075 2.00 -5.51 -12.34
N ILE A 1076 2.06 -5.09 -11.07
CA ILE A 1076 3.02 -4.06 -10.61
C ILE A 1076 3.89 -4.48 -9.42
N GLU A 1077 3.42 -5.37 -8.57
CA GLU A 1077 4.12 -5.82 -7.37
C GLU A 1077 5.23 -6.83 -7.74
N GLU A 1078 6.49 -6.42 -7.64
CA GLU A 1078 7.66 -7.19 -8.10
C GLU A 1078 8.74 -7.22 -7.01
N LEU A 1079 8.98 -8.39 -6.41
CA LEU A 1079 10.12 -8.63 -5.51
C LEU A 1079 11.39 -8.81 -6.35
N ASN A 1080 12.49 -8.18 -5.95
CA ASN A 1080 13.76 -8.28 -6.66
C ASN A 1080 14.87 -8.77 -5.71
N TYR A 1081 15.44 -9.93 -6.00
CA TYR A 1081 16.53 -10.54 -5.24
C TYR A 1081 17.86 -10.42 -5.98
N SER A 1082 18.96 -10.28 -5.23
CA SER A 1082 20.31 -10.42 -5.76
C SER A 1082 20.63 -11.89 -6.10
N PRO A 1083 21.66 -12.17 -6.92
CA PRO A 1083 22.20 -13.53 -7.09
C PRO A 1083 22.79 -14.15 -5.82
N GLN A 1084 22.86 -13.38 -4.73
CA GLN A 1084 23.28 -13.82 -3.39
C GLN A 1084 22.07 -14.00 -2.44
N GLY A 1085 20.84 -13.98 -2.97
CA GLY A 1085 19.59 -14.18 -2.21
C GLY A 1085 19.14 -13.00 -1.34
N VAL A 1086 19.82 -11.85 -1.41
CA VAL A 1086 19.45 -10.65 -0.64
C VAL A 1086 18.31 -9.90 -1.35
N LEU A 1087 17.25 -9.58 -0.62
CA LEU A 1087 16.11 -8.79 -1.14
C LEU A 1087 16.52 -7.32 -1.31
N TYR A 1088 16.31 -6.76 -2.51
CA TYR A 1088 16.55 -5.34 -2.78
C TYR A 1088 15.32 -4.44 -2.60
N THR A 1089 14.10 -4.97 -2.73
CA THR A 1089 12.86 -4.17 -2.71
C THR A 1089 12.32 -3.95 -1.30
N CYS A 1090 13.08 -3.22 -0.48
CA CYS A 1090 12.75 -2.96 0.91
C CYS A 1090 11.92 -1.67 1.06
N GLY A 1091 10.60 -1.82 1.25
CA GLY A 1091 9.67 -0.72 1.56
C GLY A 1091 9.09 0.02 0.34
N PRO A 1092 8.16 0.97 0.58
CA PRO A 1092 7.27 1.52 -0.45
C PRO A 1092 7.94 2.38 -1.53
N ASN A 1093 9.23 2.71 -1.39
CA ASN A 1093 9.95 3.45 -2.42
C ASN A 1093 10.32 2.54 -3.61
N GLN A 1094 10.52 1.24 -3.35
CA GLN A 1094 10.98 0.24 -4.30
C GLN A 1094 9.94 -0.84 -4.57
N TYR A 1095 9.27 -1.35 -3.53
CA TYR A 1095 8.10 -2.22 -3.68
C TYR A 1095 6.83 -1.37 -3.84
N LYS A 1096 5.99 -1.70 -4.82
CA LYS A 1096 4.88 -0.84 -5.27
C LYS A 1096 3.54 -1.60 -5.28
N ILE A 1097 2.80 -1.44 -4.19
CA ILE A 1097 1.37 -1.81 -4.10
C ILE A 1097 0.50 -0.77 -4.83
N PRO A 1098 -0.68 -1.14 -5.36
CA PRO A 1098 -1.58 -0.25 -6.07
C PRO A 1098 -1.88 1.05 -5.32
N ALA A 1099 -1.79 2.16 -6.05
CA ALA A 1099 -2.23 3.49 -5.63
C ALA A 1099 -3.50 3.91 -6.40
N ILE A 1100 -4.05 5.09 -6.09
CA ILE A 1100 -5.25 5.63 -6.75
C ILE A 1100 -5.07 5.80 -8.27
N CYS A 1101 -3.86 6.06 -8.77
CA CYS A 1101 -3.60 6.11 -10.21
C CYS A 1101 -3.75 4.75 -10.91
N ASP A 1102 -3.69 3.64 -10.18
CA ASP A 1102 -3.69 2.29 -10.75
C ASP A 1102 -5.08 1.65 -10.79
N ILE A 1103 -6.02 2.13 -9.95
CA ILE A 1103 -7.40 1.62 -9.94
C ILE A 1103 -8.12 1.92 -11.27
N PRO A 1104 -9.17 1.14 -11.63
CA PRO A 1104 -9.98 1.40 -12.81
C PRO A 1104 -10.55 2.83 -12.85
N THR A 1105 -10.64 3.41 -14.05
CA THR A 1105 -11.40 4.65 -14.27
C THR A 1105 -12.90 4.42 -14.05
N GLU A 1106 -13.43 3.26 -14.46
CA GLU A 1106 -14.79 2.78 -14.16
C GLU A 1106 -14.74 1.45 -13.39
N LEU A 1107 -15.43 1.37 -12.24
CA LEU A 1107 -15.56 0.13 -11.44
C LEU A 1107 -17.03 -0.20 -11.14
N HIS A 1108 -17.53 -1.31 -11.69
CA HIS A 1108 -18.90 -1.78 -11.47
C HIS A 1108 -18.92 -3.09 -10.70
N ILE A 1109 -19.74 -3.17 -9.65
CA ILE A 1109 -19.90 -4.36 -8.80
C ILE A 1109 -21.38 -4.69 -8.63
N SER A 1110 -21.76 -5.94 -8.92
CA SER A 1110 -23.10 -6.49 -8.71
C SER A 1110 -23.04 -7.71 -7.79
N LEU A 1111 -23.85 -7.71 -6.73
CA LEU A 1111 -24.12 -8.90 -5.92
C LEU A 1111 -25.34 -9.63 -6.49
N LEU A 1112 -25.17 -10.92 -6.78
CA LEU A 1112 -26.22 -11.76 -7.37
C LEU A 1112 -27.41 -11.91 -6.39
N PRO A 1113 -28.67 -11.76 -6.84
CA PRO A 1113 -29.84 -12.01 -5.99
C PRO A 1113 -29.92 -13.46 -5.50
N LEU A 1114 -30.49 -13.66 -4.32
CA LEU A 1114 -30.66 -14.97 -3.68
C LEU A 1114 -31.32 -15.99 -4.64
N SER A 1115 -30.64 -17.12 -4.89
CA SER A 1115 -31.16 -18.15 -5.80
C SER A 1115 -31.64 -19.43 -5.10
N GLN A 1116 -31.08 -19.77 -3.93
CA GLN A 1116 -31.44 -20.92 -3.08
C GLN A 1116 -31.17 -20.59 -1.60
N SER A 1117 -31.92 -21.20 -0.68
CA SER A 1117 -31.62 -21.13 0.76
C SER A 1117 -30.45 -22.07 1.11
N SER A 1118 -29.47 -21.54 1.85
CA SER A 1118 -28.25 -22.25 2.26
C SER A 1118 -28.25 -22.52 3.77
N ASN A 1119 -27.64 -23.65 4.16
CA ASN A 1119 -27.42 -24.06 5.56
C ASN A 1119 -26.25 -23.31 6.25
N THR A 1120 -25.74 -22.23 5.63
CA THR A 1120 -24.82 -21.27 6.26
C THR A 1120 -25.57 -20.26 7.14
N LEU A 1121 -24.84 -19.49 7.94
CA LEU A 1121 -25.41 -18.45 8.82
C LEU A 1121 -26.28 -17.48 8.01
N TYR A 1122 -27.60 -17.50 8.25
CA TYR A 1122 -28.59 -16.70 7.51
C TYR A 1122 -28.52 -16.82 5.97
N SER A 1123 -28.02 -17.94 5.45
CA SER A 1123 -27.73 -18.13 4.02
C SER A 1123 -26.74 -17.11 3.42
N SER A 1124 -25.80 -16.57 4.21
CA SER A 1124 -24.69 -15.76 3.70
C SER A 1124 -23.57 -16.61 3.12
N LYS A 1125 -22.76 -16.00 2.25
CA LYS A 1125 -21.42 -16.47 1.90
C LYS A 1125 -20.35 -15.54 2.49
N SER A 1126 -19.10 -15.93 2.39
CA SER A 1126 -17.94 -15.16 2.89
C SER A 1126 -16.96 -14.86 1.75
N LEU A 1127 -16.81 -13.57 1.42
CA LEU A 1127 -16.09 -13.11 0.22
C LEU A 1127 -14.62 -12.71 0.43
N GLY A 1128 -14.00 -13.08 1.56
CA GLY A 1128 -12.63 -12.64 1.92
C GLY A 1128 -11.48 -13.14 1.02
N TYR A 1129 -11.77 -13.94 0.00
CA TYR A 1129 -10.81 -14.40 -1.01
C TYR A 1129 -11.52 -14.69 -2.36
N SER A 1130 -11.17 -13.92 -3.40
CA SER A 1130 -11.59 -14.08 -4.79
C SER A 1130 -10.45 -13.60 -5.70
N TRP A 1131 -10.13 -14.29 -6.80
CA TRP A 1131 -8.92 -13.97 -7.59
C TRP A 1131 -9.20 -13.10 -8.82
N ASP A 1132 -8.34 -12.09 -9.01
CA ASP A 1132 -8.55 -11.04 -10.00
C ASP A 1132 -7.43 -10.94 -11.05
N VAL A 1133 -7.31 -12.00 -11.84
CA VAL A 1133 -6.31 -12.18 -12.91
C VAL A 1133 -6.77 -11.60 -14.26
N GLN A 1134 -7.98 -11.08 -14.37
CA GLN A 1134 -8.53 -10.51 -15.62
C GLN A 1134 -7.69 -9.35 -16.17
N CYS A 1135 -7.08 -8.52 -15.32
CA CYS A 1135 -6.19 -7.44 -15.76
C CYS A 1135 -4.96 -7.98 -16.50
N PHE A 1136 -4.37 -9.07 -16.01
CA PHE A 1136 -3.26 -9.76 -16.68
C PHE A 1136 -3.66 -10.30 -18.05
N PHE A 1137 -4.82 -10.98 -18.13
CA PHE A 1137 -5.30 -11.49 -19.41
C PHE A 1137 -5.74 -10.40 -20.39
N ALA A 1138 -6.20 -9.25 -19.90
CA ALA A 1138 -6.54 -8.10 -20.74
C ALA A 1138 -5.27 -7.46 -21.34
N ILE A 1139 -4.20 -7.31 -20.55
CA ILE A 1139 -2.89 -6.86 -21.08
C ILE A 1139 -2.33 -7.91 -22.05
N HIS A 1140 -2.48 -9.21 -21.76
CA HIS A 1140 -2.07 -10.28 -22.66
C HIS A 1140 -2.83 -10.25 -24.01
N ASP A 1141 -4.14 -9.97 -24.01
CA ASP A 1141 -4.95 -9.78 -25.23
C ASP A 1141 -4.41 -8.62 -26.07
N ALA A 1142 -4.12 -7.47 -25.44
CA ALA A 1142 -3.51 -6.32 -26.09
C ALA A 1142 -2.15 -6.68 -26.74
N VAL A 1143 -1.24 -7.27 -25.96
CA VAL A 1143 0.12 -7.64 -26.42
C VAL A 1143 0.07 -8.64 -27.57
N LYS A 1144 -0.86 -9.61 -27.52
CA LYS A 1144 -1.08 -10.58 -28.59
C LYS A 1144 -1.47 -9.89 -29.91
N VAL A 1145 -2.42 -8.96 -29.86
CA VAL A 1145 -2.85 -8.18 -31.06
C VAL A 1145 -1.68 -7.35 -31.61
N ALA A 1146 -0.83 -6.80 -30.73
CA ALA A 1146 0.38 -6.08 -31.13
C ALA A 1146 1.38 -6.95 -31.90
N GLN A 1147 1.60 -8.18 -31.43
CA GLN A 1147 2.49 -9.13 -32.09
C GLN A 1147 1.92 -9.59 -33.44
N GLN A 1148 0.61 -9.85 -33.50
CA GLN A 1148 -0.08 -10.25 -34.73
C GLN A 1148 -0.01 -9.17 -35.83
N GLU A 1149 -0.28 -7.90 -35.50
CA GLU A 1149 -0.16 -6.78 -36.46
C GLU A 1149 1.28 -6.63 -36.99
N ARG A 1150 2.28 -7.00 -36.19
CA ARG A 1150 3.71 -6.90 -36.54
C ARG A 1150 4.26 -8.16 -37.19
N GLY A 1151 3.42 -9.15 -37.51
CA GLY A 1151 3.82 -10.41 -38.14
C GLY A 1151 4.67 -11.33 -37.27
N LEU A 1152 4.63 -11.16 -35.94
CA LEU A 1152 5.36 -11.99 -34.99
C LEU A 1152 4.54 -13.24 -34.67
N SER A 1153 4.87 -14.35 -35.33
CA SER A 1153 4.26 -15.67 -35.11
C SER A 1153 5.10 -16.52 -34.16
N GLY A 1154 4.48 -17.03 -33.08
CA GLY A 1154 5.13 -17.89 -32.10
C GLY A 1154 4.35 -17.98 -30.77
N PRO A 1155 4.80 -18.83 -29.82
CA PRO A 1155 4.20 -18.94 -28.50
C PRO A 1155 4.52 -17.70 -27.64
N LEU A 1156 3.48 -16.91 -27.32
CA LEU A 1156 3.60 -15.74 -26.44
C LEU A 1156 3.66 -16.18 -24.96
N LYS A 1157 4.87 -16.35 -24.43
CA LYS A 1157 5.08 -16.60 -22.99
C LYS A 1157 5.14 -15.28 -22.21
N LEU A 1158 4.14 -15.02 -21.38
CA LEU A 1158 4.10 -13.87 -20.46
C LEU A 1158 4.01 -14.34 -19.02
N ASN A 1159 4.97 -13.93 -18.18
CA ASN A 1159 5.09 -14.33 -16.77
C ASN A 1159 4.54 -13.23 -15.83
N SER A 1160 3.84 -13.59 -14.76
CA SER A 1160 3.40 -12.64 -13.70
C SER A 1160 4.58 -12.23 -12.79
N PRO A 1161 4.61 -11.04 -12.16
CA PRO A 1161 3.79 -9.86 -12.43
C PRO A 1161 4.07 -9.31 -13.84
N LEU A 1162 3.05 -8.87 -14.57
CA LEU A 1162 3.17 -8.38 -15.94
C LEU A 1162 3.60 -6.90 -16.00
N THR A 1163 4.80 -6.63 -15.47
CA THR A 1163 5.33 -5.27 -15.29
C THR A 1163 5.60 -4.54 -16.62
N PRO A 1164 5.70 -3.19 -16.62
CA PRO A 1164 5.99 -2.42 -17.83
C PRO A 1164 7.23 -2.89 -18.61
N LYS A 1165 8.23 -3.45 -17.91
CA LYS A 1165 9.38 -4.15 -18.52
C LYS A 1165 8.92 -5.30 -19.41
N LYS A 1166 8.12 -6.24 -18.89
CA LYS A 1166 7.69 -7.44 -19.61
C LYS A 1166 6.78 -7.08 -20.78
N ILE A 1167 5.86 -6.15 -20.57
CA ILE A 1167 4.98 -5.58 -21.61
C ILE A 1167 5.82 -4.99 -22.76
N ARG A 1168 6.70 -4.03 -22.45
CA ARG A 1168 7.49 -3.32 -23.48
C ARG A 1168 8.36 -4.26 -24.31
N MET A 1169 8.98 -5.25 -23.68
CA MET A 1169 9.88 -6.18 -24.33
C MET A 1169 9.15 -7.26 -25.15
N ALA A 1170 7.91 -7.63 -24.77
CA ALA A 1170 7.08 -8.53 -25.57
C ALA A 1170 6.54 -7.87 -26.85
N CYS A 1171 6.27 -6.56 -26.81
CA CYS A 1171 5.89 -5.77 -27.98
C CYS A 1171 7.12 -5.41 -28.85
N GLU A 1172 7.75 -6.42 -29.45
CA GLU A 1172 8.94 -6.21 -30.30
C GLU A 1172 8.66 -5.25 -31.47
N ASP A 1173 9.66 -4.42 -31.77
CA ASP A 1173 9.66 -3.44 -32.85
C ASP A 1173 11.10 -3.15 -33.33
N LYS A 1174 11.24 -2.17 -34.22
CA LYS A 1174 12.54 -1.72 -34.73
C LYS A 1174 13.49 -1.23 -33.63
N PHE A 1175 13.01 -0.80 -32.46
CA PHE A 1175 13.84 -0.32 -31.35
C PHE A 1175 14.33 -1.47 -30.48
N THR A 1176 13.47 -2.45 -30.15
CA THR A 1176 13.89 -3.67 -29.41
C THR A 1176 14.91 -4.51 -30.17
N LYS A 1177 14.91 -4.44 -31.52
CA LYS A 1177 15.90 -5.08 -32.39
C LYS A 1177 17.19 -4.26 -32.57
N MET A 1178 17.20 -2.98 -32.19
CA MET A 1178 18.32 -2.06 -32.35
C MET A 1178 19.23 -1.99 -31.12
N ILE A 1179 18.74 -2.36 -29.95
CA ILE A 1179 19.54 -2.36 -28.73
C ILE A 1179 20.64 -3.44 -28.78
N PRO A 1180 21.87 -3.15 -28.27
CA PRO A 1180 22.85 -4.21 -28.05
C PRO A 1180 22.31 -5.19 -27.00
N LYS A 1181 22.58 -6.48 -27.20
CA LYS A 1181 22.35 -7.56 -26.22
C LYS A 1181 23.69 -8.07 -25.69
N ASP A 1182 23.75 -8.33 -24.39
CA ASP A 1182 24.94 -8.88 -23.73
C ASP A 1182 24.92 -10.42 -23.80
N LYS A 1183 26.09 -11.07 -23.85
CA LYS A 1183 26.14 -12.54 -23.91
C LYS A 1183 25.74 -13.13 -22.54
N PRO A 1184 24.87 -14.16 -22.49
CA PRO A 1184 24.61 -14.91 -21.27
C PRO A 1184 25.91 -15.43 -20.65
N GLY A 1185 26.02 -15.37 -19.33
CA GLY A 1185 27.21 -15.80 -18.59
C GLY A 1185 28.42 -14.87 -18.65
N SER A 1186 28.44 -13.82 -19.49
CA SER A 1186 29.59 -12.88 -19.55
C SER A 1186 29.57 -11.81 -18.46
N TYR A 1187 28.58 -11.84 -17.56
CA TYR A 1187 28.41 -10.92 -16.44
C TYR A 1187 27.44 -11.52 -15.41
N VAL A 1188 27.54 -11.08 -14.16
CA VAL A 1188 26.57 -11.41 -13.11
C VAL A 1188 25.37 -10.47 -13.23
N LEU A 1189 24.15 -11.01 -13.27
CA LEU A 1189 22.93 -10.21 -13.32
C LEU A 1189 22.76 -9.37 -12.05
N TRP A 1190 22.23 -8.15 -12.16
CA TRP A 1190 21.91 -7.35 -10.97
C TRP A 1190 20.87 -8.04 -10.10
N ASN A 1191 19.79 -8.56 -10.71
CA ASN A 1191 18.69 -9.23 -10.04
C ASN A 1191 18.29 -10.52 -10.76
N ILE A 1192 17.86 -11.52 -10.00
CA ILE A 1192 17.31 -12.78 -10.50
C ILE A 1192 15.79 -12.86 -10.26
N PRO A 1193 15.01 -13.51 -11.15
CA PRO A 1193 13.67 -13.94 -10.82
C PRO A 1193 13.72 -15.14 -9.87
N ILE A 1194 12.82 -15.16 -8.88
CA ILE A 1194 12.54 -16.26 -7.96
C ILE A 1194 11.03 -16.51 -7.99
#